data_AF-A0A674NF30-F1
#
_entry.id   AF-A0A674NF30-F1
#
_cell.length_a   1.000
_cell.length_b   1.000
_cell.length_c   1.000
_cell.angle_alpha   90.00
_cell.angle_beta   90.00
_cell.angle_gamma   90.00
#
_symmetry.space_group_name_H-M   'P 1'
#
loop_
_entity.id
_entity.type
_entity.pdbx_description
1 polymer ?
#
loop_
_entity_poly.entity_id
_entity_poly.type
_entity_poly.pdbx_seq_one_letter_code
_entity_poly.pdbx_strand_id
1 'polypeptide(L)'
;MRNRSLRPAHLFVLDPSRIKAVLDTAQVQYMKSLAPSFRLYLKACCKPQQSHFYPQDKVELTSNGLENCRLARHTPPPSSPSGRSSAASSSSGGSPSPESRHHILVNVPNWEQRVLPHGRVYYVDHNTKTTTWERPLPAGWEKRVDQRGRYYYVDHNTRTTTWQRPTAESVRNYQQWQSQRSQLQGAMHQFSQRFLYQPSGAPVENDPLGPLPPGWEKRQDNGRVYFVNHNTRTTQWDDPRTQGMIKEHPLPPGWEMKYTAEGVRYFVDHNSRTTTFKDPRPGFESRQGGSPGAYDRSFRWKYHQFRFLCHVSSNTLPSHVKISVSRQTLFEDSFQQIMNVKPYDLRRRLYIIMRGEEGLDYGGIAREWFFLLSHEVLNPMYCLFEYAGKNNYCLQINPASSINPDHLTYFRFIGRFIAMALYHGKFIDTGFTLPFYKQMLDKKPTLKDLESIDPEFYNSIIENNLEECGVELFFAQDMEILGKVSSHELKEGGENELVTEENKEEYISLLTNWRFTRGVKEQTRAFLDGFNEVVPLEWLRYFDEKELELMLCGMQEIDLADWQKNTIYRHYTKNSKQIHWFWQVVKEMDNEKRIRLLQFVTGTCRLPVGGFSELIGSNGPQKFCIDKVGKETWLPRSHTCFNRLDLPPYRSLEQLREKLMFAIEETEGFGQE
;
A
#
# COMPACT_ATOMS: atom_id res chain seq x y z
N MET A 1 64.86 59.50 -31.31
CA MET A 1 65.43 58.92 -32.54
C MET A 1 65.45 57.39 -32.43
N ARG A 2 64.82 56.70 -33.40
CA ARG A 2 65.02 55.32 -33.91
C ARG A 2 65.53 54.16 -32.98
N ASN A 3 64.69 53.10 -32.95
CA ASN A 3 64.97 51.66 -33.16
C ASN A 3 65.92 50.83 -32.26
N ARG A 4 65.39 49.76 -31.63
CA ARG A 4 65.64 48.30 -31.84
C ARG A 4 65.25 47.48 -30.58
N SER A 5 64.14 46.73 -30.61
CA SER A 5 63.98 45.28 -30.92
C SER A 5 64.02 44.36 -29.68
N LEU A 6 62.86 43.83 -29.28
CA LEU A 6 62.69 42.68 -28.39
C LEU A 6 62.02 41.54 -29.19
N ARG A 7 62.58 40.33 -29.12
CA ARG A 7 61.99 39.08 -29.65
C ARG A 7 61.09 38.41 -28.58
N PRO A 8 60.15 37.52 -28.99
CA PRO A 8 59.01 37.12 -28.18
C PRO A 8 59.22 35.80 -27.39
N ALA A 9 58.50 35.65 -26.28
CA ALA A 9 58.33 34.37 -25.57
C ALA A 9 56.93 33.79 -25.88
N HIS A 10 56.91 32.53 -26.31
CA HIS A 10 55.71 31.74 -26.61
C HIS A 10 54.90 31.43 -25.34
N LEU A 11 53.61 31.76 -25.35
CA LEU A 11 52.62 31.20 -24.43
C LEU A 11 52.15 29.85 -24.97
N PHE A 12 52.27 28.79 -24.16
CA PHE A 12 51.61 27.52 -24.40
C PHE A 12 50.11 27.66 -24.08
N VAL A 13 49.27 27.51 -25.10
CA VAL A 13 47.83 27.30 -24.96
C VAL A 13 47.60 25.84 -24.59
N LEU A 14 46.98 25.56 -23.44
CA LEU A 14 46.59 24.21 -23.05
C LEU A 14 45.38 23.76 -23.89
N ASP A 15 45.54 22.63 -24.58
CA ASP A 15 44.54 22.01 -25.46
C ASP A 15 43.33 21.49 -24.65
N PRO A 16 42.11 22.00 -24.90
CA PRO A 16 40.87 21.55 -24.25
C PRO A 16 40.61 20.03 -24.42
N SER A 17 41.15 19.42 -25.46
CA SER A 17 41.02 17.99 -25.76
C SER A 17 41.69 17.11 -24.71
N ARG A 18 42.80 17.58 -24.11
CA ARG A 18 43.50 16.87 -23.04
C ARG A 18 42.80 16.97 -21.69
N ILE A 19 42.11 18.09 -21.42
CA ILE A 19 41.33 18.28 -20.19
C ILE A 19 40.10 17.37 -20.22
N LYS A 20 39.44 17.25 -21.38
CA LYS A 20 38.32 16.32 -21.58
C LYS A 20 38.76 14.86 -21.43
N ALA A 21 39.90 14.49 -22.01
CA ALA A 21 40.43 13.13 -21.87
C ALA A 21 40.79 12.77 -20.42
N VAL A 22 41.34 13.70 -19.63
CA VAL A 22 41.65 13.46 -18.20
C VAL A 22 40.37 13.37 -17.36
N LEU A 23 39.35 14.19 -17.64
CA LEU A 23 38.05 14.10 -16.97
C LEU A 23 37.31 12.81 -17.31
N ASP A 24 37.30 12.40 -18.59
CA ASP A 24 36.69 11.14 -19.02
C ASP A 24 37.44 9.94 -18.40
N THR A 25 38.77 10.00 -18.32
CA THR A 25 39.58 8.92 -17.70
C THR A 25 39.36 8.84 -16.19
N ALA A 26 39.25 9.98 -15.49
CA ALA A 26 38.97 10.03 -14.05
C ALA A 26 37.53 9.58 -13.74
N GLN A 27 36.57 9.91 -14.59
CA GLN A 27 35.18 9.48 -14.48
C GLN A 27 35.04 7.98 -14.77
N VAL A 28 35.81 7.44 -15.72
CA VAL A 28 35.91 5.99 -15.98
C VAL A 28 36.61 5.26 -14.84
N GLN A 29 37.67 5.79 -14.24
CA GLN A 29 38.32 5.18 -13.06
C GLN A 29 37.43 5.22 -11.82
N TYR A 30 36.69 6.31 -11.60
CA TYR A 30 35.70 6.40 -10.52
C TYR A 30 34.56 5.39 -10.72
N MET A 31 34.01 5.30 -11.94
CA MET A 31 33.02 4.29 -12.30
C MET A 31 33.58 2.87 -12.11
N LYS A 32 34.85 2.63 -12.43
CA LYS A 32 35.55 1.34 -12.22
C LYS A 32 35.76 0.97 -10.74
N SER A 33 35.71 1.94 -9.83
CA SER A 33 35.84 1.72 -8.38
C SER A 33 34.52 1.44 -7.66
N LEU A 34 33.39 1.64 -8.35
CA LEU A 34 32.05 1.35 -7.83
C LEU A 34 31.69 -0.12 -8.08
N ALA A 35 30.98 -0.72 -7.12
CA ALA A 35 30.39 -2.04 -7.28
C ALA A 35 29.54 -2.11 -8.56
N PRO A 36 29.53 -3.24 -9.30
CA PRO A 36 28.82 -3.37 -10.57
C PRO A 36 27.34 -2.96 -10.49
N SER A 37 26.69 -3.27 -9.36
CA SER A 37 25.31 -2.91 -9.01
C SER A 37 25.08 -1.39 -8.94
N PHE A 38 26.03 -0.63 -8.38
CA PHE A 38 25.97 0.85 -8.30
C PHE A 38 26.14 1.53 -9.66
N ARG A 39 26.84 0.89 -10.61
CA ARG A 39 27.03 1.45 -11.97
C ARG A 39 25.74 1.42 -12.78
N LEU A 40 24.91 0.39 -12.60
CA LEU A 40 23.59 0.28 -13.22
C LEU A 40 22.64 1.35 -12.69
N TYR A 41 22.59 1.52 -11.36
CA TYR A 41 21.76 2.54 -10.72
C TYR A 41 22.14 3.96 -11.20
N LEU A 42 23.43 4.28 -11.23
CA LEU A 42 23.92 5.60 -11.66
C LEU A 42 23.76 5.83 -13.17
N LYS A 43 23.91 4.81 -14.03
CA LYS A 43 23.64 4.95 -15.48
C LYS A 43 22.15 5.20 -15.77
N ALA A 44 21.23 4.59 -15.02
CA ALA A 44 19.81 4.84 -15.14
C ALA A 44 19.41 6.26 -14.70
N CYS A 45 20.03 6.80 -13.64
CA CYS A 45 19.80 8.17 -13.18
C CYS A 45 20.43 9.26 -14.08
N CYS A 46 21.40 8.91 -14.94
CA CYS A 46 22.19 9.88 -15.72
C CYS A 46 21.95 9.83 -17.24
N LYS A 47 20.70 9.71 -17.71
CA LYS A 47 20.36 10.09 -19.09
C LYS A 47 19.97 11.57 -19.16
N PRO A 48 20.55 12.39 -20.05
CA PRO A 48 20.15 13.78 -20.20
C PRO A 48 18.76 13.86 -20.86
N GLN A 49 17.79 14.45 -20.16
CA GLN A 49 16.55 14.91 -20.77
C GLN A 49 16.91 16.01 -21.79
N GLN A 50 16.71 15.75 -23.09
CA GLN A 50 16.73 16.79 -24.11
C GLN A 50 15.54 17.73 -23.87
N SER A 51 15.81 18.88 -23.25
CA SER A 51 14.87 19.98 -23.16
C SER A 51 14.87 20.77 -24.47
N HIS A 52 13.82 20.60 -25.26
CA HIS A 52 13.51 21.52 -26.35
C HIS A 52 13.01 22.85 -25.75
N PHE A 53 13.83 23.89 -25.86
CA PHE A 53 13.46 25.29 -25.64
C PHE A 53 12.44 25.71 -26.73
N TYR A 54 11.31 26.30 -26.31
CA TYR A 54 10.50 27.20 -27.13
C TYR A 54 10.38 28.57 -26.43
N PRO A 55 10.27 29.67 -27.18
CA PRO A 55 10.52 31.02 -26.68
C PRO A 55 9.29 31.66 -26.02
N GLN A 56 9.56 32.62 -25.13
CA GLN A 56 8.59 33.45 -24.44
C GLN A 56 7.94 34.46 -25.39
N ASP A 57 6.61 34.42 -25.49
CA ASP A 57 5.81 35.49 -26.08
C ASP A 57 5.48 36.57 -25.03
N LYS A 58 5.78 37.80 -25.42
CA LYS A 58 5.37 39.06 -24.78
C LYS A 58 3.85 39.20 -24.87
N VAL A 59 3.21 39.67 -23.79
CA VAL A 59 1.87 40.28 -23.87
C VAL A 59 1.92 41.65 -23.22
N GLU A 60 1.67 42.65 -24.07
CA GLU A 60 1.54 44.07 -23.76
C GLU A 60 0.25 44.37 -22.99
N LEU A 61 0.34 45.39 -22.14
CA LEU A 61 -0.80 46.05 -21.51
C LEU A 61 -1.56 46.88 -22.55
N THR A 62 -2.89 46.77 -22.55
CA THR A 62 -3.77 47.88 -22.96
C THR A 62 -4.92 48.03 -21.98
N SER A 63 -5.16 49.29 -21.63
CA SER A 63 -6.13 49.81 -20.68
C SER A 63 -7.50 50.13 -21.29
N ASN A 64 -8.43 50.49 -20.40
CA ASN A 64 -9.75 51.14 -20.59
C ASN A 64 -10.95 50.16 -20.55
N GLY A 65 -11.99 50.35 -19.75
CA GLY A 65 -12.34 51.39 -18.78
C GLY A 65 -13.85 51.29 -18.42
N LEU A 66 -14.19 51.72 -17.18
CA LEU A 66 -15.46 52.29 -16.69
C LEU A 66 -16.71 51.35 -16.72
N GLU A 67 -17.63 51.28 -15.76
CA GLU A 67 -18.16 52.08 -14.62
C GLU A 67 -19.02 51.08 -13.78
N ASN A 68 -19.25 51.13 -12.46
CA ASN A 68 -19.96 52.18 -11.72
C ASN A 68 -19.99 51.90 -10.18
N CYS A 69 -19.75 52.95 -9.37
CA CYS A 69 -20.37 53.38 -8.09
C CYS A 69 -20.77 52.36 -6.96
N ARG A 70 -20.61 52.57 -5.64
CA ARG A 70 -20.34 53.75 -4.77
C ARG A 70 -20.09 53.32 -3.29
N LEU A 71 -19.17 54.04 -2.61
CA LEU A 71 -19.15 54.59 -1.23
C LEU A 71 -19.36 53.72 0.04
N ALA A 72 -18.36 53.69 0.92
CA ALA A 72 -18.37 54.34 2.26
C ALA A 72 -16.97 54.36 2.93
N ARG A 73 -16.63 55.49 3.57
CA ARG A 73 -15.37 55.81 4.29
C ARG A 73 -15.43 55.40 5.77
N HIS A 74 -14.29 55.16 6.43
CA HIS A 74 -13.79 55.92 7.61
C HIS A 74 -12.60 55.24 8.36
N THR A 75 -11.44 55.90 8.27
CA THR A 75 -10.31 56.16 9.22
C THR A 75 -9.89 55.25 10.41
N PRO A 76 -8.55 55.16 10.73
CA PRO A 76 -7.91 54.39 11.82
C PRO A 76 -7.50 55.25 13.05
N PRO A 77 -7.02 54.65 14.17
CA PRO A 77 -5.72 55.04 14.81
C PRO A 77 -5.09 53.93 15.75
N PRO A 78 -4.09 54.19 16.64
CA PRO A 78 -2.73 54.71 16.44
C PRO A 78 -1.61 53.91 17.19
N SER A 79 -0.40 54.46 17.15
CA SER A 79 0.96 54.01 17.55
C SER A 79 1.44 54.27 19.00
N SER A 80 2.32 53.36 19.49
CA SER A 80 3.54 53.49 20.35
C SER A 80 3.56 54.24 21.70
N PRO A 81 4.50 53.91 22.63
CA PRO A 81 5.77 54.67 22.71
C PRO A 81 7.03 53.86 23.10
N SER A 82 8.13 54.61 23.23
CA SER A 82 9.55 54.34 22.96
C SER A 82 10.44 54.04 24.19
N GLY A 83 11.64 53.51 23.97
CA GLY A 83 12.71 53.36 24.98
C GLY A 83 14.15 53.23 24.43
N ARG A 84 14.76 54.39 24.16
CA ARG A 84 16.17 54.85 24.01
C ARG A 84 17.45 53.94 24.17
N SER A 85 18.39 54.17 23.22
CA SER A 85 19.89 54.35 23.25
C SER A 85 20.81 53.19 23.69
N SER A 86 21.94 52.86 23.02
CA SER A 86 23.13 53.71 22.73
C SER A 86 24.08 53.06 21.68
N ALA A 87 25.00 53.86 21.11
CA ALA A 87 25.88 53.55 19.97
C ALA A 87 27.38 53.34 20.33
N ALA A 88 28.19 53.04 19.28
CA ALA A 88 29.68 53.09 19.12
C ALA A 88 30.46 51.79 19.46
N SER A 89 31.55 51.35 18.78
CA SER A 89 32.32 51.78 17.59
C SER A 89 33.45 50.75 17.26
N SER A 90 33.94 50.80 16.01
CA SER A 90 35.33 50.55 15.51
C SER A 90 35.98 49.13 15.44
N SER A 91 36.02 48.62 14.20
CA SER A 91 37.16 48.09 13.39
C SER A 91 38.50 47.65 14.01
N SER A 92 38.98 46.46 13.61
CA SER A 92 40.31 46.26 12.99
C SER A 92 40.38 44.92 12.23
N GLY A 93 41.04 44.92 11.07
CA GLY A 93 41.06 43.81 10.11
C GLY A 93 42.29 42.90 10.20
N GLY A 94 42.12 41.66 9.75
CA GLY A 94 43.16 40.68 9.43
C GLY A 94 42.65 39.72 8.34
N SER A 95 43.46 39.50 7.31
CA SER A 95 43.15 38.73 6.09
C SER A 95 42.89 37.22 6.35
N PRO A 96 42.09 36.51 5.51
CA PRO A 96 41.65 35.16 5.80
C PRO A 96 42.65 34.08 5.32
N SER A 97 42.88 33.07 6.16
CA SER A 97 43.49 31.78 5.85
C SER A 97 42.46 30.83 5.21
N PRO A 98 42.87 29.72 4.54
CA PRO A 98 42.04 29.05 3.54
C PRO A 98 40.76 28.49 4.14
N GLU A 99 39.62 28.83 3.53
CA GLU A 99 38.28 28.48 3.99
C GLU A 99 38.11 26.96 4.12
N SER A 100 38.13 26.47 5.36
CA SER A 100 37.43 25.27 5.74
C SER A 100 35.96 25.43 5.35
N ARG A 101 35.40 24.51 4.56
CA ARG A 101 33.97 24.52 4.24
C ARG A 101 33.17 24.25 5.53
N HIS A 102 32.69 25.32 6.16
CA HIS A 102 31.87 25.27 7.37
C HIS A 102 30.42 25.01 6.99
N HIS A 103 29.83 23.94 7.53
CA HIS A 103 28.39 23.68 7.42
C HIS A 103 27.77 23.63 8.82
N ILE A 104 26.92 24.62 9.13
CA ILE A 104 26.03 24.54 10.29
C ILE A 104 25.04 23.41 10.02
N LEU A 105 24.89 22.49 10.96
CA LEU A 105 23.92 21.40 10.84
C LEU A 105 22.50 21.96 10.98
N VAL A 106 21.79 22.08 9.86
CA VAL A 106 20.37 22.41 9.85
C VAL A 106 19.62 21.37 10.70
N ASN A 107 18.86 21.84 11.69
CA ASN A 107 18.08 21.06 12.68
C ASN A 107 18.82 20.55 13.93
N VAL A 108 20.08 20.95 14.18
CA VAL A 108 20.78 20.68 15.45
C VAL A 108 21.41 21.98 15.97
N PRO A 109 20.66 22.82 16.71
CA PRO A 109 21.15 24.13 17.15
C PRO A 109 22.46 23.98 17.95
N ASN A 110 23.43 24.86 17.69
CA ASN A 110 24.73 24.94 18.38
C ASN A 110 25.77 23.86 18.03
N TRP A 111 25.52 23.06 16.99
CA TRP A 111 26.48 22.09 16.48
C TRP A 111 27.05 22.49 15.11
N GLU A 112 28.37 22.43 14.98
CA GLU A 112 29.08 22.71 13.73
C GLU A 112 29.74 21.45 13.21
N GLN A 113 29.54 21.14 11.92
CA GLN A 113 30.27 20.09 11.24
C GLN A 113 31.57 20.65 10.64
N ARG A 114 32.69 20.02 10.96
CA ARG A 114 34.01 20.36 10.41
C ARG A 114 34.63 19.16 9.71
N VAL A 115 35.42 19.43 8.68
CA VAL A 115 36.13 18.41 7.89
C VAL A 115 37.62 18.64 8.04
N LEU A 116 38.35 17.59 8.41
CA LEU A 116 39.81 17.62 8.49
C LEU A 116 40.43 17.59 7.08
N PRO A 117 41.70 18.01 6.92
CA PRO A 117 42.39 17.99 5.62
C PRO A 117 42.40 16.63 4.91
N HIS A 118 42.28 15.53 5.68
CA HIS A 118 42.18 14.17 5.18
C HIS A 118 40.74 13.68 4.94
N GLY A 119 39.76 14.59 4.87
CA GLY A 119 38.35 14.30 4.55
C GLY A 119 37.49 13.76 5.69
N ARG A 120 38.03 13.51 6.89
CA ARG A 120 37.25 12.99 8.01
C ARG A 120 36.46 14.10 8.69
N VAL A 121 35.22 13.80 9.00
CA VAL A 121 34.27 14.72 9.62
C VAL A 121 34.32 14.60 11.14
N TYR A 122 34.29 15.73 11.84
CA TYR A 122 34.05 15.82 13.29
C TYR A 122 33.04 16.93 13.58
N TYR A 123 32.44 16.87 14.77
CA TYR A 123 31.36 17.75 15.19
C TYR A 123 31.79 18.55 16.42
N VAL A 124 31.54 19.85 16.41
CA VAL A 124 31.87 20.78 17.50
C VAL A 124 30.58 21.23 18.16
N ASP A 125 30.49 21.05 19.47
CA ASP A 125 29.42 21.61 20.29
C ASP A 125 29.84 22.98 20.80
N HIS A 126 29.15 24.03 20.36
CA HIS A 126 29.44 25.40 20.79
C HIS A 126 28.96 25.73 22.21
N ASN A 127 28.08 24.92 22.81
CA ASN A 127 27.61 25.09 24.17
C ASN A 127 28.58 24.50 25.18
N THR A 128 28.98 23.23 24.97
CA THR A 128 29.92 22.54 25.87
C THR A 128 31.39 22.76 25.51
N LYS A 129 31.66 23.37 24.36
CA LYS A 129 33.02 23.54 23.78
C LYS A 129 33.75 22.21 23.60
N THR A 130 33.01 21.13 23.35
CA THR A 130 33.56 19.79 23.12
C THR A 130 33.53 19.41 21.64
N THR A 131 34.34 18.43 21.28
CA THR A 131 34.35 17.86 19.93
C THR A 131 34.07 16.37 19.99
N THR A 132 33.30 15.85 19.03
CA THR A 132 33.03 14.42 18.91
C THR A 132 33.13 13.98 17.46
N TRP A 133 33.45 12.70 17.27
CA TRP A 133 33.43 12.06 15.95
C TRP A 133 32.03 11.56 15.57
N GLU A 134 31.11 11.56 16.52
CA GLU A 134 29.75 11.11 16.31
C GLU A 134 28.82 12.27 15.94
N ARG A 135 27.92 12.05 14.97
CA ARG A 135 26.93 13.06 14.56
C ARG A 135 25.98 13.38 15.73
N PRO A 136 25.77 14.66 16.10
CA PRO A 136 24.88 14.99 17.21
C PRO A 136 23.44 14.56 16.94
N LEU A 137 22.72 14.24 18.02
CA LEU A 137 21.30 13.85 17.96
C LEU A 137 20.41 15.07 17.71
N PRO A 138 19.24 14.91 17.05
CA PRO A 138 18.27 15.99 16.92
C PRO A 138 17.83 16.55 18.28
N ALA A 139 17.38 17.81 18.30
CA ALA A 139 16.93 18.45 19.53
C ALA A 139 15.84 17.64 20.25
N GLY A 140 15.96 17.50 21.58
CA GLY A 140 15.04 16.71 22.41
C GLY A 140 15.41 15.24 22.56
N TRP A 141 16.31 14.71 21.73
CA TRP A 141 16.72 13.30 21.78
C TRP A 141 17.92 13.05 22.70
N GLU A 142 17.83 12.00 23.50
CA GLU A 142 18.88 11.52 24.39
C GLU A 142 19.21 10.05 24.07
N LYS A 143 20.50 9.69 24.08
CA LYS A 143 20.96 8.30 24.02
C LYS A 143 21.00 7.73 25.43
N ARG A 144 20.32 6.60 25.65
CA ARG A 144 20.29 5.84 26.90
C ARG A 144 20.75 4.41 26.72
N VAL A 145 20.96 3.74 27.85
CA VAL A 145 21.39 2.34 27.94
C VAL A 145 20.35 1.57 28.74
N ASP A 146 19.89 0.45 28.21
CA ASP A 146 18.96 -0.43 28.93
C ASP A 146 19.68 -1.29 29.98
N GLN A 147 18.92 -2.08 30.75
CA GLN A 147 19.49 -2.95 31.78
C GLN A 147 20.45 -4.02 31.23
N ARG A 148 20.41 -4.28 29.90
CA ARG A 148 21.24 -5.27 29.21
C ARG A 148 22.43 -4.64 28.50
N GLY A 149 22.69 -3.34 28.71
CA GLY A 149 23.81 -2.62 28.10
C GLY A 149 23.56 -2.18 26.65
N ARG A 150 22.33 -2.30 26.13
CA ARG A 150 21.98 -1.94 24.76
C ARG A 150 21.60 -0.47 24.67
N TYR A 151 22.02 0.20 23.60
CA TYR A 151 21.66 1.59 23.38
C TYR A 151 20.25 1.72 22.82
N TYR A 152 19.50 2.70 23.34
CA TYR A 152 18.22 3.14 22.80
C TYR A 152 18.13 4.67 22.90
N TYR A 153 17.16 5.27 22.22
CA TYR A 153 17.03 6.72 22.11
C TYR A 153 15.66 7.15 22.61
N VAL A 154 15.61 8.27 23.33
CA VAL A 154 14.40 8.83 23.93
C VAL A 154 14.23 10.28 23.51
N ASP A 155 13.06 10.63 22.98
CA ASP A 155 12.67 12.02 22.78
C ASP A 155 11.91 12.53 24.02
N HIS A 156 12.48 13.52 24.70
CA HIS A 156 11.88 14.12 25.89
C HIS A 156 10.64 14.96 25.60
N ASN A 157 10.50 15.47 24.38
CA ASN A 157 9.37 16.31 24.00
C ASN A 157 8.10 15.47 23.81
N THR A 158 8.24 14.36 23.07
CA THR A 158 7.10 13.49 22.72
C THR A 158 6.99 12.26 23.63
N ARG A 159 7.99 12.03 24.49
CA ARG A 159 8.16 10.81 25.32
C ARG A 159 8.23 9.54 24.47
N THR A 160 8.64 9.66 23.21
CA THR A 160 8.80 8.53 22.29
C THR A 160 10.16 7.89 22.49
N THR A 161 10.26 6.60 22.17
CA THR A 161 11.52 5.86 22.22
C THR A 161 11.72 5.08 20.94
N THR A 162 12.97 4.87 20.53
CA THR A 162 13.33 4.03 19.40
C THR A 162 14.69 3.39 19.61
N TRP A 163 14.91 2.24 18.97
CA TRP A 163 16.21 1.56 18.93
C TRP A 163 17.14 2.14 17.86
N GLN A 164 16.58 2.81 16.84
CA GLN A 164 17.36 3.41 15.78
C GLN A 164 17.86 4.80 16.19
N ARG A 165 19.13 5.12 15.89
CA ARG A 165 19.66 6.46 16.12
C ARG A 165 18.84 7.47 15.31
N PRO A 166 18.15 8.42 15.95
CA PRO A 166 17.31 9.39 15.25
C PRO A 166 18.19 10.32 14.40
N THR A 167 17.74 10.57 13.18
CA THR A 167 18.31 11.56 12.26
C THR A 167 17.30 12.68 12.03
N ALA A 168 17.75 13.81 11.49
CA ALA A 168 16.82 14.88 11.11
C ALA A 168 15.76 14.40 10.11
N GLU A 169 16.09 13.41 9.27
CA GLU A 169 15.16 12.80 8.34
C GLU A 169 14.16 11.89 9.04
N SER A 170 14.61 10.99 9.92
CA SER A 170 13.71 10.08 10.65
C SER A 170 12.72 10.85 11.55
N VAL A 171 13.16 11.96 12.14
CA VAL A 171 12.30 12.86 12.92
C VAL A 171 11.24 13.54 12.04
N ARG A 172 11.61 14.02 10.84
CA ARG A 172 10.64 14.59 9.89
C ARG A 172 9.62 13.55 9.44
N ASN A 173 10.06 12.34 9.10
CA ASN A 173 9.18 11.25 8.69
C ASN A 173 8.18 10.90 9.80
N TYR A 174 8.65 10.87 11.06
CA TYR A 174 7.79 10.64 12.21
C TYR A 174 6.76 11.76 12.44
N GLN A 175 7.17 13.03 12.31
CA GLN A 175 6.25 14.17 12.42
C GLN A 175 5.16 14.13 11.33
N GLN A 176 5.53 13.76 10.11
CA GLN A 176 4.57 13.59 9.01
C GLN A 176 3.57 12.46 9.33
N TRP A 177 4.05 11.30 9.79
CA TRP A 177 3.20 10.20 10.22
C TRP A 177 2.25 10.60 11.35
N GLN A 178 2.74 11.34 12.35
CA GLN A 178 1.89 11.86 13.44
C GLN A 178 0.81 12.82 12.92
N SER A 179 1.13 13.70 11.97
CA SER A 179 0.16 14.65 11.40
C SER A 179 -0.98 13.94 10.66
N GLN A 180 -0.66 12.87 9.93
CA GLN A 180 -1.65 12.02 9.27
C GLN A 180 -2.51 11.27 10.29
N ARG A 181 -1.91 10.79 11.38
CA ARG A 181 -2.62 10.14 12.49
C ARG A 181 -3.67 11.07 13.10
N SER A 182 -3.40 12.38 13.23
CA SER A 182 -4.38 13.35 13.71
C SER A 182 -5.58 13.54 12.78
N GLN A 183 -5.46 13.22 11.49
CA GLN A 183 -6.55 13.28 10.50
C GLN A 183 -7.42 12.01 10.49
N LEU A 184 -7.07 10.97 11.27
CA LEU A 184 -7.79 9.69 11.28
C LEU A 184 -9.22 9.78 11.80
N GLN A 185 -9.59 10.81 12.56
CA GLN A 185 -10.98 11.00 13.01
C GLN A 185 -11.95 11.13 11.83
N GLY A 186 -11.55 11.80 10.74
CA GLY A 186 -12.36 11.89 9.52
C GLY A 186 -12.39 10.58 8.72
N ALA A 187 -11.26 9.86 8.70
CA ALA A 187 -11.13 8.58 8.00
C ALA A 187 -11.95 7.46 8.66
N MET A 188 -12.15 7.50 9.99
CA MET A 188 -12.91 6.49 10.72
C MET A 188 -14.38 6.41 10.27
N HIS A 189 -15.00 7.55 9.92
CA HIS A 189 -16.38 7.55 9.43
C HIS A 189 -16.50 6.78 8.10
N GLN A 190 -15.62 7.06 7.14
CA GLN A 190 -15.57 6.31 5.87
C GLN A 190 -15.20 4.85 6.09
N PHE A 191 -14.24 4.57 6.97
CA PHE A 191 -13.86 3.21 7.34
C PHE A 191 -15.03 2.41 7.91
N SER A 192 -15.88 3.05 8.72
CA SER A 192 -17.06 2.41 9.31
C SER A 192 -18.14 2.03 8.29
N GLN A 193 -18.13 2.65 7.11
CA GLN A 193 -19.04 2.34 5.99
C GLN A 193 -18.54 1.15 5.16
N ARG A 194 -17.31 0.67 5.36
CA ARG A 194 -16.82 -0.51 4.65
C ARG A 194 -17.64 -1.74 5.00
N PHE A 195 -17.84 -2.60 4.03
CA PHE A 195 -18.65 -3.80 4.15
C PHE A 195 -18.03 -4.94 3.33
N LEU A 196 -18.48 -6.17 3.52
CA LEU A 196 -18.22 -7.25 2.58
C LEU A 196 -19.57 -7.79 2.13
N TYR A 197 -20.11 -8.68 2.94
CA TYR A 197 -21.48 -9.09 2.86
C TYR A 197 -22.06 -8.86 4.26
N GLN A 198 -23.28 -8.31 4.33
CA GLN A 198 -23.88 -7.93 5.60
C GLN A 198 -23.76 -9.08 6.61
N PRO A 199 -23.29 -8.82 7.83
CA PRO A 199 -23.46 -9.77 8.91
C PRO A 199 -24.98 -9.91 9.11
N SER A 200 -25.48 -11.13 9.09
CA SER A 200 -26.86 -11.48 9.39
C SER A 200 -27.21 -11.10 10.84
N GLY A 201 -27.36 -9.80 11.11
CA GLY A 201 -27.43 -9.21 12.45
C GLY A 201 -28.42 -8.05 12.59
N ALA A 202 -29.16 -7.68 11.54
CA ALA A 202 -30.54 -7.23 11.75
C ALA A 202 -31.37 -8.47 12.10
N PRO A 203 -32.51 -8.38 12.81
CA PRO A 203 -33.55 -9.38 12.65
C PRO A 203 -33.98 -9.25 11.20
N VAL A 204 -33.24 -9.95 10.34
CA VAL A 204 -33.77 -10.37 9.07
C VAL A 204 -35.03 -11.07 9.53
N GLU A 205 -36.19 -10.57 9.13
CA GLU A 205 -37.15 -11.52 8.57
C GLU A 205 -36.41 -12.19 7.39
N ASN A 206 -35.47 -13.08 7.75
CA ASN A 206 -34.98 -14.17 6.93
C ASN A 206 -36.17 -15.07 6.94
N ASP A 207 -37.21 -14.62 6.23
CA ASP A 207 -38.14 -15.55 5.72
C ASP A 207 -37.50 -16.06 4.44
N PRO A 208 -37.00 -17.31 4.43
CA PRO A 208 -36.34 -17.90 3.27
C PRO A 208 -37.26 -17.99 2.04
N LEU A 209 -38.53 -17.57 2.13
CA LEU A 209 -39.52 -17.60 1.05
C LEU A 209 -39.79 -16.22 0.42
N GLY A 210 -39.05 -15.16 0.78
CA GLY A 210 -39.21 -13.81 0.20
C GLY A 210 -40.41 -13.04 0.79
N PRO A 211 -40.90 -11.94 0.18
CA PRO A 211 -42.03 -11.16 0.73
C PRO A 211 -43.37 -11.93 0.70
N LEU A 212 -44.27 -11.65 1.65
CA LEU A 212 -45.62 -12.23 1.65
C LEU A 212 -46.41 -11.82 0.39
N PRO A 213 -47.30 -12.68 -0.14
CA PRO A 213 -48.14 -12.32 -1.28
C PRO A 213 -49.01 -11.07 -0.99
N PRO A 214 -49.34 -10.26 -2.01
CA PRO A 214 -50.14 -9.04 -1.82
C PRO A 214 -51.46 -9.30 -1.09
N GLY A 215 -51.74 -8.51 -0.05
CA GLY A 215 -52.92 -8.64 0.80
C GLY A 215 -52.75 -9.59 2.00
N TRP A 216 -51.57 -10.18 2.21
CA TRP A 216 -51.25 -10.95 3.40
C TRP A 216 -50.43 -10.14 4.41
N GLU A 217 -50.75 -10.26 5.69
CA GLU A 217 -50.08 -9.59 6.80
C GLU A 217 -49.70 -10.62 7.87
N LYS A 218 -48.45 -10.58 8.34
CA LYS A 218 -47.98 -11.39 9.46
C LYS A 218 -48.26 -10.67 10.77
N ARG A 219 -48.89 -11.36 11.73
CA ARG A 219 -49.16 -10.87 13.08
C ARG A 219 -48.66 -11.85 14.13
N GLN A 220 -48.50 -11.37 15.36
CA GLN A 220 -48.03 -12.18 16.48
C GLN A 220 -48.92 -11.93 17.70
N ASP A 221 -49.40 -13.02 18.31
CA ASP A 221 -50.15 -12.99 19.56
C ASP A 221 -49.55 -14.00 20.55
N ASN A 222 -49.30 -13.56 21.79
CA ASN A 222 -48.67 -14.34 22.85
C ASN A 222 -47.42 -15.14 22.42
N GLY A 223 -46.58 -14.52 21.57
CA GLY A 223 -45.35 -15.13 21.07
C GLY A 223 -45.53 -16.04 19.86
N ARG A 224 -46.76 -16.38 19.46
CA ARG A 224 -47.07 -17.25 18.31
C ARG A 224 -47.48 -16.42 17.09
N VAL A 225 -46.87 -16.72 15.95
CA VAL A 225 -47.11 -16.03 14.68
C VAL A 225 -48.34 -16.60 13.98
N TYR A 226 -49.15 -15.74 13.37
CA TYR A 226 -50.25 -16.10 12.46
C TYR A 226 -50.31 -15.11 11.28
N PHE A 227 -50.97 -15.51 10.20
CA PHE A 227 -51.05 -14.78 8.94
C PHE A 227 -52.50 -14.40 8.64
N VAL A 228 -52.72 -13.14 8.27
CA VAL A 228 -54.03 -12.57 7.97
C VAL A 228 -54.09 -12.27 6.47
N ASN A 229 -55.08 -12.81 5.78
CA ASN A 229 -55.37 -12.44 4.41
C ASN A 229 -56.47 -11.37 4.39
N HIS A 230 -56.11 -10.15 4.02
CA HIS A 230 -57.04 -9.01 3.90
C HIS A 230 -57.97 -9.11 2.70
N ASN A 231 -57.60 -9.88 1.67
CA ASN A 231 -58.43 -10.08 0.48
C ASN A 231 -59.61 -11.04 0.77
N THR A 232 -59.38 -12.09 1.57
CA THR A 232 -60.42 -13.07 1.94
C THR A 232 -60.96 -12.91 3.36
N ARG A 233 -60.37 -11.99 4.15
CA ARG A 233 -60.67 -11.75 5.58
C ARG A 233 -60.56 -13.00 6.44
N THR A 234 -59.57 -13.84 6.15
CA THR A 234 -59.31 -15.09 6.89
C THR A 234 -57.97 -15.02 7.59
N THR A 235 -57.84 -15.74 8.71
CA THR A 235 -56.57 -15.91 9.42
C THR A 235 -56.14 -17.37 9.38
N GLN A 236 -54.83 -17.61 9.37
CA GLN A 236 -54.26 -18.96 9.43
C GLN A 236 -52.94 -18.95 10.18
N TRP A 237 -52.59 -20.10 10.75
CA TRP A 237 -51.35 -20.27 11.50
C TRP A 237 -50.16 -20.63 10.61
N ASP A 238 -50.43 -21.26 9.47
CA ASP A 238 -49.42 -21.69 8.50
C ASP A 238 -49.11 -20.57 7.51
N ASP A 239 -47.85 -20.43 7.12
CA ASP A 239 -47.42 -19.39 6.19
C ASP A 239 -47.99 -19.63 4.79
N PRO A 240 -48.68 -18.66 4.16
CA PRO A 240 -49.26 -18.83 2.83
C PRO A 240 -48.20 -19.13 1.74
N ARG A 241 -46.93 -18.82 1.97
CA ARG A 241 -45.81 -19.16 1.07
C ARG A 241 -45.40 -20.63 1.15
N THR A 242 -45.81 -21.34 2.20
CA THR A 242 -45.47 -22.76 2.43
C THR A 242 -46.55 -23.73 1.94
N GLN A 243 -47.73 -23.22 1.57
CA GLN A 243 -48.83 -24.03 1.05
C GLN A 243 -48.60 -24.33 -0.43
N GLY A 244 -47.95 -25.47 -0.71
CA GLY A 244 -47.70 -25.98 -2.06
C GLY A 244 -46.22 -26.16 -2.44
N MET A 245 -45.27 -25.74 -1.58
CA MET A 245 -43.85 -25.95 -1.79
C MET A 245 -43.31 -27.05 -0.88
N ILE A 246 -42.88 -28.14 -1.51
CA ILE A 246 -42.23 -29.31 -0.94
C ILE A 246 -41.03 -28.86 -0.09
N LYS A 247 -40.92 -29.40 1.14
CA LYS A 247 -39.79 -29.18 2.06
C LYS A 247 -38.45 -29.40 1.35
N GLU A 248 -37.76 -28.33 0.99
CA GLU A 248 -36.40 -28.45 0.48
C GLU A 248 -35.42 -28.64 1.65
N HIS A 249 -34.75 -29.80 1.70
CA HIS A 249 -33.64 -30.04 2.62
C HIS A 249 -32.45 -29.10 2.30
N PRO A 250 -31.58 -28.76 3.27
CA PRO A 250 -30.36 -28.00 2.99
C PRO A 250 -29.46 -28.75 2.00
N LEU A 251 -28.78 -28.00 1.11
CA LEU A 251 -27.82 -28.59 0.19
C LEU A 251 -26.70 -29.31 0.96
N PRO A 252 -26.16 -30.44 0.43
CA PRO A 252 -25.02 -31.09 1.04
C PRO A 252 -23.80 -30.14 1.17
N PRO A 253 -22.91 -30.37 2.15
CA PRO A 253 -21.68 -29.59 2.29
C PRO A 253 -20.87 -29.52 0.99
N GLY A 254 -20.45 -28.31 0.60
CA GLY A 254 -19.70 -28.08 -0.63
C GLY A 254 -20.56 -27.94 -1.90
N TRP A 255 -21.89 -27.86 -1.79
CA TRP A 255 -22.78 -27.59 -2.91
C TRP A 255 -23.37 -26.16 -2.84
N GLU A 256 -23.36 -25.45 -3.96
CA GLU A 256 -23.97 -24.12 -4.13
C GLU A 256 -25.05 -24.18 -5.22
N MET A 257 -26.15 -23.45 -5.06
CA MET A 257 -27.17 -23.28 -6.11
C MET A 257 -27.02 -21.89 -6.75
N LYS A 258 -26.92 -21.86 -8.06
CA LYS A 258 -26.83 -20.65 -8.90
C LYS A 258 -27.92 -20.66 -9.98
N TYR A 259 -28.05 -19.54 -10.70
CA TYR A 259 -28.95 -19.40 -11.84
C TYR A 259 -28.17 -18.97 -13.08
N THR A 260 -28.54 -19.50 -14.25
CA THR A 260 -28.01 -19.01 -15.54
C THR A 260 -28.57 -17.62 -15.85
N ALA A 261 -28.04 -16.94 -16.87
CA ALA A 261 -28.55 -15.63 -17.31
C ALA A 261 -30.03 -15.69 -17.72
N GLU A 262 -30.51 -16.86 -18.12
CA GLU A 262 -31.89 -17.16 -18.49
C GLU A 262 -32.76 -17.56 -17.27
N GLY A 263 -32.22 -17.49 -16.06
CA GLY A 263 -32.93 -17.81 -14.82
C GLY A 263 -33.08 -19.32 -14.54
N VAL A 264 -32.31 -20.18 -15.21
CA VAL A 264 -32.35 -21.63 -14.99
C VAL A 264 -31.47 -22.00 -13.80
N ARG A 265 -32.02 -22.68 -12.80
CA ARG A 265 -31.24 -23.12 -11.63
C ARG A 265 -30.23 -24.21 -12.00
N TYR A 266 -29.00 -24.08 -11.53
CA TYR A 266 -27.97 -25.11 -11.60
C TYR A 266 -27.21 -25.20 -10.27
N PHE A 267 -26.48 -26.27 -10.09
CA PHE A 267 -25.76 -26.60 -8.87
C PHE A 267 -24.27 -26.70 -9.15
N VAL A 268 -23.47 -26.15 -8.24
CA VAL A 268 -22.02 -26.15 -8.28
C VAL A 268 -21.53 -27.08 -7.18
N ASP A 269 -20.86 -28.17 -7.54
CA ASP A 269 -20.18 -29.04 -6.60
C ASP A 269 -18.73 -28.58 -6.42
N HIS A 270 -18.45 -27.94 -5.30
CA HIS A 270 -17.12 -27.49 -4.95
C HIS A 270 -16.16 -28.62 -4.56
N ASN A 271 -16.67 -29.81 -4.25
CA ASN A 271 -15.87 -30.99 -3.94
C ASN A 271 -15.27 -31.60 -5.22
N SER A 272 -16.12 -31.85 -6.24
CA SER A 272 -15.68 -32.40 -7.53
C SER A 272 -15.26 -31.36 -8.57
N ARG A 273 -15.45 -30.06 -8.27
CA ARG A 273 -15.17 -28.93 -9.18
C ARG A 273 -15.98 -28.99 -10.46
N THR A 274 -17.24 -29.38 -10.35
CA THR A 274 -18.15 -29.52 -11.50
C THR A 274 -19.42 -28.70 -11.28
N THR A 275 -20.11 -28.41 -12.36
CA THR A 275 -21.44 -27.81 -12.35
C THR A 275 -22.43 -28.78 -12.99
N THR A 276 -23.66 -28.79 -12.50
CA THR A 276 -24.69 -29.72 -12.94
C THR A 276 -26.07 -29.11 -12.75
N PHE A 277 -27.01 -29.41 -13.64
CA PHE A 277 -28.41 -29.06 -13.42
C PHE A 277 -29.13 -30.03 -12.48
N LYS A 278 -28.46 -31.13 -12.09
CA LYS A 278 -28.99 -32.12 -11.15
C LYS A 278 -28.84 -31.62 -9.73
N ASP A 279 -29.96 -31.57 -9.02
CA ASP A 279 -29.97 -31.25 -7.61
C ASP A 279 -29.29 -32.39 -6.82
N PRO A 280 -28.30 -32.09 -5.96
CA PRO A 280 -27.62 -33.10 -5.16
C PRO A 280 -28.47 -33.66 -4.00
N ARG A 281 -29.66 -33.10 -3.75
CA ARG A 281 -30.55 -33.55 -2.66
C ARG A 281 -31.38 -34.77 -3.10
N PRO A 282 -31.58 -35.77 -2.22
CA PRO A 282 -32.40 -36.93 -2.54
C PRO A 282 -33.85 -36.51 -2.85
N GLY A 283 -34.39 -36.94 -4.01
CA GLY A 283 -35.81 -36.79 -4.35
C GLY A 283 -36.17 -35.68 -5.36
N PHE A 284 -35.21 -34.97 -5.96
CA PHE A 284 -35.47 -33.95 -6.98
C PHE A 284 -35.22 -34.48 -8.40
N GLU A 285 -36.18 -34.31 -9.30
CA GLU A 285 -36.06 -34.72 -10.70
C GLU A 285 -35.19 -33.76 -11.52
N SER A 286 -34.42 -34.31 -12.46
CA SER A 286 -33.50 -33.58 -13.34
C SER A 286 -34.27 -32.75 -14.36
N ARG A 287 -34.12 -31.41 -14.36
CA ARG A 287 -34.48 -30.60 -15.52
C ARG A 287 -33.37 -30.64 -16.57
N GLN A 288 -33.70 -30.99 -17.79
CA GLN A 288 -32.81 -30.86 -18.95
C GLN A 288 -32.85 -29.42 -19.45
N GLY A 289 -31.70 -28.76 -19.52
CA GLY A 289 -31.56 -27.46 -20.18
C GLY A 289 -30.10 -27.05 -20.22
N GLY A 290 -29.61 -26.61 -21.38
CA GLY A 290 -28.31 -25.94 -21.57
C GLY A 290 -27.05 -26.70 -21.14
N SER A 291 -25.89 -26.08 -21.36
CA SER A 291 -24.63 -26.47 -20.72
C SER A 291 -24.55 -25.74 -19.37
N PRO A 292 -24.27 -26.41 -18.24
CA PRO A 292 -24.16 -25.73 -16.96
C PRO A 292 -22.98 -24.77 -17.04
N GLY A 293 -23.14 -23.56 -16.49
CA GLY A 293 -22.08 -22.54 -16.51
C GLY A 293 -20.77 -23.11 -15.98
N ALA A 294 -19.63 -22.61 -16.45
CA ALA A 294 -18.31 -23.07 -16.00
C ALA A 294 -18.20 -23.01 -14.46
N TYR A 295 -17.46 -23.95 -13.87
CA TYR A 295 -17.22 -23.99 -12.43
C TYR A 295 -16.53 -22.69 -11.97
N ASP A 296 -17.28 -21.82 -11.31
CA ASP A 296 -16.82 -20.53 -10.81
C ASP A 296 -16.87 -20.50 -9.28
N ARG A 297 -15.70 -20.44 -8.64
CA ARG A 297 -15.54 -20.22 -7.19
C ARG A 297 -15.68 -18.73 -6.91
N SER A 298 -16.92 -18.25 -6.82
CA SER A 298 -17.18 -16.85 -6.49
C SER A 298 -16.52 -16.46 -5.16
N PHE A 299 -16.04 -15.22 -5.06
CA PHE A 299 -15.49 -14.68 -3.82
C PHE A 299 -16.50 -14.80 -2.66
N ARG A 300 -17.79 -14.57 -2.94
CA ARG A 300 -18.90 -14.74 -2.00
C ARG A 300 -18.92 -16.13 -1.37
N TRP A 301 -18.82 -17.19 -2.17
CA TRP A 301 -18.80 -18.56 -1.64
C TRP A 301 -17.58 -18.81 -0.76
N LYS A 302 -16.38 -18.43 -1.25
CA LYS A 302 -15.13 -18.57 -0.49
C LYS A 302 -15.21 -17.89 0.87
N TYR A 303 -15.75 -16.66 0.89
CA TYR A 303 -15.99 -15.90 2.12
C TYR A 303 -16.93 -16.65 3.07
N HIS A 304 -18.10 -17.10 2.62
CA HIS A 304 -19.05 -17.81 3.48
C HIS A 304 -18.47 -19.12 4.02
N GLN A 305 -17.71 -19.86 3.21
CA GLN A 305 -17.01 -21.06 3.65
C GLN A 305 -15.97 -20.73 4.74
N PHE A 306 -15.18 -19.67 4.57
CA PHE A 306 -14.24 -19.22 5.58
C PHE A 306 -14.92 -18.78 6.89
N ARG A 307 -16.04 -18.03 6.79
CA ARG A 307 -16.84 -17.62 7.96
C ARG A 307 -17.42 -18.84 8.69
N PHE A 308 -17.86 -19.86 7.95
CA PHE A 308 -18.33 -21.12 8.53
C PHE A 308 -17.21 -21.84 9.31
N LEU A 309 -16.00 -21.96 8.74
CA LEU A 309 -14.84 -22.53 9.44
C LEU A 309 -14.52 -21.78 10.75
N CYS A 310 -14.55 -20.43 10.70
CA CYS A 310 -14.36 -19.60 11.89
C CYS A 310 -15.48 -19.80 12.93
N HIS A 311 -16.74 -19.91 12.49
CA HIS A 311 -17.88 -20.09 13.39
C HIS A 311 -17.86 -21.46 14.07
N VAL A 312 -17.59 -22.52 13.31
CA VAL A 312 -17.43 -23.89 13.85
C VAL A 312 -16.29 -23.93 14.87
N SER A 313 -15.15 -23.30 14.56
CA SER A 313 -14.06 -23.18 15.53
C SER A 313 -14.44 -22.34 16.76
N SER A 314 -15.27 -21.31 16.62
CA SER A 314 -15.66 -20.41 17.73
C SER A 314 -16.63 -21.08 18.69
N ASN A 315 -17.60 -21.84 18.18
CA ASN A 315 -18.63 -22.49 19.00
C ASN A 315 -18.06 -23.57 19.92
N THR A 316 -16.82 -24.00 19.69
CA THR A 316 -16.10 -24.93 20.59
C THR A 316 -15.51 -24.26 21.82
N LEU A 317 -15.43 -22.92 21.86
CA LEU A 317 -14.81 -22.16 22.95
C LEU A 317 -15.84 -21.25 23.64
N PRO A 318 -16.53 -21.72 24.70
CA PRO A 318 -17.43 -20.85 25.46
C PRO A 318 -16.64 -19.72 26.13
N SER A 319 -17.26 -18.57 26.39
CA SER A 319 -16.68 -17.36 27.02
C SER A 319 -16.08 -16.32 26.06
N HIS A 320 -15.47 -15.27 26.63
CA HIS A 320 -14.95 -14.07 25.97
C HIS A 320 -13.54 -13.75 26.46
N VAL A 321 -12.76 -13.03 25.65
CA VAL A 321 -11.46 -12.44 26.03
C VAL A 321 -11.63 -10.95 26.20
N LYS A 322 -11.18 -10.42 27.35
CA LYS A 322 -11.17 -8.98 27.62
C LYS A 322 -9.78 -8.42 27.31
N ILE A 323 -9.72 -7.37 26.51
CA ILE A 323 -8.49 -6.63 26.19
C ILE A 323 -8.71 -5.19 26.64
N SER A 324 -8.01 -4.76 27.69
CA SER A 324 -8.13 -3.44 28.32
C SER A 324 -6.97 -2.53 27.93
N VAL A 325 -7.22 -1.54 27.09
CA VAL A 325 -6.20 -0.68 26.47
C VAL A 325 -6.48 0.79 26.75
N SER A 326 -5.44 1.63 26.76
CA SER A 326 -5.53 3.08 26.76
C SER A 326 -5.24 3.63 25.35
N ARG A 327 -5.95 4.69 24.93
CA ARG A 327 -5.71 5.35 23.62
C ARG A 327 -4.29 5.89 23.48
N GLN A 328 -3.68 6.31 24.58
CA GLN A 328 -2.33 6.90 24.57
C GLN A 328 -1.23 5.85 24.41
N THR A 329 -1.49 4.61 24.84
CA THR A 329 -0.52 3.50 24.85
C THR A 329 -1.06 2.27 24.10
N LEU A 330 -1.92 2.52 23.10
CA LEU A 330 -2.74 1.52 22.41
C LEU A 330 -1.92 0.33 21.91
N PHE A 331 -0.78 0.59 21.27
CA PHE A 331 0.09 -0.44 20.72
C PHE A 331 0.67 -1.34 21.82
N GLU A 332 1.29 -0.75 22.84
CA GLU A 332 1.98 -1.48 23.91
C GLU A 332 1.00 -2.26 24.80
N ASP A 333 -0.13 -1.64 25.20
CA ASP A 333 -1.18 -2.33 25.95
C ASP A 333 -1.76 -3.51 25.15
N SER A 334 -1.94 -3.35 23.84
CA SER A 334 -2.45 -4.42 22.95
C SER A 334 -1.42 -5.53 22.76
N PHE A 335 -0.16 -5.17 22.55
CA PHE A 335 0.97 -6.09 22.40
C PHE A 335 1.09 -7.00 23.62
N GLN A 336 1.18 -6.42 24.81
CA GLN A 336 1.32 -7.20 26.04
C GLN A 336 0.14 -8.14 26.26
N GLN A 337 -1.10 -7.68 26.04
CA GLN A 337 -2.27 -8.52 26.27
C GLN A 337 -2.42 -9.64 25.25
N ILE A 338 -2.25 -9.37 23.96
CA ILE A 338 -2.38 -10.40 22.92
C ILE A 338 -1.27 -11.45 23.03
N MET A 339 -0.05 -11.04 23.37
CA MET A 339 1.07 -11.97 23.50
C MET A 339 0.97 -12.85 24.75
N ASN A 340 0.37 -12.36 25.84
CA ASN A 340 0.13 -13.11 27.07
C ASN A 340 -1.10 -14.04 27.00
N VAL A 341 -1.99 -13.84 26.03
CA VAL A 341 -3.14 -14.71 25.80
C VAL A 341 -2.71 -15.91 24.93
N LYS A 342 -3.19 -17.11 25.27
CA LYS A 342 -2.93 -18.31 24.48
C LYS A 342 -3.60 -18.15 23.10
N PRO A 343 -2.96 -18.57 21.99
CA PRO A 343 -3.47 -18.27 20.66
C PRO A 343 -4.90 -18.73 20.38
N TYR A 344 -5.28 -19.90 20.86
CA TYR A 344 -6.64 -20.41 20.69
C TYR A 344 -7.69 -19.58 21.45
N ASP A 345 -7.32 -18.92 22.56
CA ASP A 345 -8.23 -18.06 23.30
C ASP A 345 -8.57 -16.77 22.55
N LEU A 346 -7.70 -16.32 21.63
CA LEU A 346 -7.96 -15.18 20.74
C LEU A 346 -9.10 -15.43 19.75
N ARG A 347 -9.56 -16.68 19.61
CA ARG A 347 -10.73 -17.08 18.82
C ARG A 347 -12.05 -16.91 19.58
N ARG A 348 -12.02 -16.66 20.88
CA ARG A 348 -13.22 -16.34 21.68
C ARG A 348 -13.74 -14.95 21.33
N ARG A 349 -14.98 -14.65 21.72
CA ARG A 349 -15.57 -13.33 21.53
C ARG A 349 -14.70 -12.24 22.17
N LEU A 350 -14.33 -11.21 21.41
CA LEU A 350 -13.45 -10.13 21.86
C LEU A 350 -14.23 -8.99 22.52
N TYR A 351 -13.89 -8.66 23.74
CA TYR A 351 -14.40 -7.49 24.49
C TYR A 351 -13.25 -6.51 24.65
N ILE A 352 -13.23 -5.47 23.82
CA ILE A 352 -12.25 -4.40 23.93
C ILE A 352 -12.77 -3.34 24.91
N ILE A 353 -11.93 -2.98 25.88
CA ILE A 353 -12.26 -2.00 26.93
C ILE A 353 -11.25 -0.85 26.81
N MET A 354 -11.73 0.31 26.38
CA MET A 354 -10.95 1.55 26.41
C MET A 354 -10.94 2.09 27.84
N ARG A 355 -9.78 2.12 28.49
CA ARG A 355 -9.65 2.57 29.89
C ARG A 355 -10.08 4.03 30.02
N GLY A 356 -11.01 4.30 30.94
CA GLY A 356 -11.55 5.65 31.17
C GLY A 356 -12.74 6.04 30.29
N GLU A 357 -13.22 5.13 29.44
CA GLU A 357 -14.39 5.35 28.58
C GLU A 357 -15.48 4.32 28.88
N GLU A 358 -16.72 4.77 29.07
CA GLU A 358 -17.88 3.88 29.21
C GLU A 358 -18.34 3.40 27.83
N GLY A 359 -17.98 2.16 27.50
CA GLY A 359 -18.38 1.52 26.25
C GLY A 359 -19.71 0.80 26.35
N LEU A 360 -20.78 1.39 25.81
CA LEU A 360 -22.08 0.71 25.68
C LEU A 360 -22.11 -0.28 24.50
N ASP A 361 -21.39 0.02 23.40
CA ASP A 361 -21.30 -0.82 22.20
C ASP A 361 -19.92 -1.48 22.05
N TYR A 362 -19.81 -2.71 22.56
CA TYR A 362 -18.62 -3.55 22.41
C TYR A 362 -18.24 -3.79 20.93
N GLY A 363 -19.20 -3.77 20.01
CA GLY A 363 -18.98 -4.03 18.58
C GLY A 363 -18.37 -2.83 17.84
N GLY A 364 -18.79 -1.61 18.20
CA GLY A 364 -18.20 -0.35 17.74
C GLY A 364 -16.77 -0.17 18.22
N ILE A 365 -16.53 -0.37 19.52
CA ILE A 365 -15.19 -0.22 20.12
C ILE A 365 -14.19 -1.23 19.54
N ALA A 366 -14.62 -2.47 19.28
CA ALA A 366 -13.76 -3.44 18.61
C ALA A 366 -13.37 -2.99 17.19
N ARG A 367 -14.31 -2.46 16.40
CA ARG A 367 -14.03 -1.94 15.05
C ARG A 367 -13.03 -0.78 15.10
N GLU A 368 -13.23 0.15 16.03
CA GLU A 368 -12.31 1.26 16.25
C GLU A 368 -10.91 0.78 16.66
N TRP A 369 -10.82 -0.20 17.57
CA TRP A 369 -9.55 -0.74 18.02
C TRP A 369 -8.75 -1.38 16.88
N PHE A 370 -9.39 -2.19 16.02
CA PHE A 370 -8.74 -2.74 14.83
C PHE A 370 -8.26 -1.63 13.88
N PHE A 371 -9.08 -0.60 13.65
CA PHE A 371 -8.71 0.55 12.83
C PHE A 371 -7.49 1.31 13.38
N LEU A 372 -7.52 1.69 14.65
CA LEU A 372 -6.45 2.47 15.28
C LEU A 372 -5.15 1.65 15.38
N LEU A 373 -5.24 0.39 15.84
CA LEU A 373 -4.07 -0.47 15.98
C LEU A 373 -3.44 -0.79 14.61
N SER A 374 -4.24 -0.91 13.56
CA SER A 374 -3.77 -1.10 12.18
C SER A 374 -2.90 0.06 11.65
N HIS A 375 -3.04 1.25 12.23
CA HIS A 375 -2.18 2.40 11.96
C HIS A 375 -0.98 2.45 12.90
N GLU A 376 -1.16 2.13 14.19
CA GLU A 376 -0.07 2.13 15.18
C GLU A 376 1.07 1.18 14.83
N VAL A 377 0.77 0.03 14.21
CA VAL A 377 1.79 -0.95 13.77
C VAL A 377 2.75 -0.36 12.74
N LEU A 378 2.37 0.74 12.07
CA LEU A 378 3.17 1.44 11.07
C LEU A 378 4.03 2.56 11.64
N ASN A 379 4.04 2.75 12.97
CA ASN A 379 4.85 3.78 13.60
C ASN A 379 6.34 3.56 13.28
N PRO A 380 7.01 4.52 12.61
CA PRO A 380 8.42 4.38 12.22
C PRO A 380 9.37 4.14 13.40
N MET A 381 8.99 4.54 14.61
CA MET A 381 9.82 4.39 15.82
C MET A 381 10.05 2.93 16.22
N TYR A 382 9.15 2.01 15.85
CA TYR A 382 9.33 0.58 16.10
C TYR A 382 10.27 -0.08 15.09
N CYS A 383 10.61 0.62 13.99
CA CYS A 383 11.50 0.17 12.93
C CYS A 383 11.05 -1.13 12.21
N LEU A 384 9.74 -1.45 12.24
CA LEU A 384 9.22 -2.70 11.67
C LEU A 384 9.00 -2.62 10.17
N PHE A 385 8.48 -1.49 9.69
CA PHE A 385 8.14 -1.28 8.29
C PHE A 385 8.83 -0.06 7.71
N GLU A 386 8.94 -0.04 6.39
CA GLU A 386 9.39 1.10 5.60
C GLU A 386 8.51 1.23 4.34
N TYR A 387 8.59 2.38 3.68
CA TYR A 387 7.90 2.63 2.42
C TYR A 387 8.92 2.62 1.28
N ALA A 388 8.64 1.84 0.23
CA ALA A 388 9.51 1.76 -0.94
C ALA A 388 9.41 3.01 -1.84
N GLY A 389 8.22 3.61 -1.94
CA GLY A 389 7.96 4.80 -2.75
C GLY A 389 7.97 6.12 -1.96
N LYS A 390 7.78 7.24 -2.67
CA LYS A 390 7.55 8.54 -2.04
C LYS A 390 6.16 8.56 -1.40
N ASN A 391 6.02 9.21 -0.23
CA ASN A 391 4.75 9.44 0.47
C ASN A 391 3.93 8.16 0.76
N ASN A 392 4.20 7.47 1.87
CA ASN A 392 3.46 6.28 2.37
C ASN A 392 3.07 5.23 1.31
N TYR A 393 3.74 5.20 0.16
CA TYR A 393 3.40 4.34 -0.96
C TYR A 393 4.23 3.06 -0.88
N CYS A 394 3.54 1.93 -1.03
CA CYS A 394 4.13 0.60 -1.01
C CYS A 394 4.83 0.25 0.32
N LEU A 395 4.03 -0.22 1.29
CA LEU A 395 4.51 -0.65 2.59
C LEU A 395 5.25 -2.00 2.46
N GLN A 396 6.47 -2.08 3.00
CA GLN A 396 7.24 -3.32 3.08
C GLN A 396 7.86 -3.51 4.46
N ILE A 397 8.17 -4.75 4.82
CA ILE A 397 8.94 -5.07 6.02
C ILE A 397 10.32 -4.43 5.89
N ASN A 398 10.77 -3.73 6.93
CA ASN A 398 12.08 -3.12 6.98
C ASN A 398 13.16 -4.21 7.18
N PRO A 399 14.10 -4.42 6.23
CA PRO A 399 15.21 -5.35 6.41
C PRO A 399 16.09 -5.03 7.62
N ALA A 400 16.17 -3.75 8.00
CA ALA A 400 16.90 -3.26 9.16
C ALA A 400 16.10 -3.34 10.47
N SER A 401 14.95 -4.01 10.49
CA SER A 401 14.12 -4.18 11.70
C SER A 401 14.84 -4.89 12.84
N SER A 402 15.90 -5.66 12.56
CA SER A 402 16.79 -6.27 13.56
C SER A 402 17.46 -5.27 14.50
N ILE A 403 17.45 -3.97 14.16
CA ILE A 403 17.83 -2.91 15.09
C ILE A 403 16.96 -2.89 16.34
N ASN A 404 15.69 -3.27 16.20
CA ASN A 404 14.81 -3.55 17.32
C ASN A 404 15.00 -5.02 17.73
N PRO A 405 15.57 -5.28 18.91
CA PRO A 405 15.90 -6.64 19.34
C PRO A 405 14.68 -7.54 19.52
N ASP A 406 13.50 -6.94 19.71
CA ASP A 406 12.23 -7.65 19.91
C ASP A 406 11.38 -7.67 18.63
N HIS A 407 11.95 -7.30 17.47
CA HIS A 407 11.22 -7.18 16.19
C HIS A 407 10.48 -8.45 15.79
N LEU A 408 11.07 -9.65 15.96
CA LEU A 408 10.40 -10.91 15.64
C LEU A 408 9.16 -11.13 16.53
N THR A 409 9.23 -10.75 17.80
CA THR A 409 8.09 -10.82 18.72
C THR A 409 6.98 -9.85 18.28
N TYR A 410 7.34 -8.64 17.83
CA TYR A 410 6.39 -7.71 17.24
C TYR A 410 5.77 -8.25 15.94
N PHE A 411 6.54 -8.86 15.04
CA PHE A 411 5.99 -9.47 13.83
C PHE A 411 5.03 -10.62 14.16
N ARG A 412 5.35 -11.46 15.14
CA ARG A 412 4.44 -12.50 15.63
C ARG A 412 3.14 -11.93 16.20
N PHE A 413 3.23 -10.85 16.98
CA PHE A 413 2.07 -10.10 17.45
C PHE A 413 1.22 -9.57 16.29
N ILE A 414 1.85 -8.93 15.30
CA ILE A 414 1.15 -8.39 14.12
C ILE A 414 0.47 -9.56 13.38
N GLY A 415 1.14 -10.70 13.19
CA GLY A 415 0.55 -11.90 12.62
C GLY A 415 -0.73 -12.33 13.35
N ARG A 416 -0.69 -12.43 14.68
CA ARG A 416 -1.87 -12.73 15.51
C ARG A 416 -2.97 -11.68 15.33
N PHE A 417 -2.62 -10.40 15.34
CA PHE A 417 -3.55 -9.29 15.17
C PHE A 417 -4.29 -9.33 13.82
N ILE A 418 -3.57 -9.55 12.72
CA ILE A 418 -4.17 -9.67 11.37
C ILE A 418 -5.06 -10.91 11.28
N ALA A 419 -4.63 -12.03 11.86
CA ALA A 419 -5.45 -13.24 11.94
C ALA A 419 -6.72 -13.02 12.77
N MET A 420 -6.65 -12.28 13.88
CA MET A 420 -7.82 -11.89 14.67
C MET A 420 -8.78 -11.01 13.86
N ALA A 421 -8.28 -10.05 13.08
CA ALA A 421 -9.12 -9.22 12.22
C ALA A 421 -9.94 -10.09 11.25
N LEU A 422 -9.25 -11.03 10.58
CA LEU A 422 -9.87 -11.96 9.65
C LEU A 422 -10.88 -12.89 10.34
N TYR A 423 -10.50 -13.50 11.46
CA TYR A 423 -11.33 -14.45 12.21
C TYR A 423 -12.60 -13.81 12.75
N HIS A 424 -12.51 -12.59 13.29
CA HIS A 424 -13.64 -11.87 13.87
C HIS A 424 -14.45 -11.06 12.84
N GLY A 425 -14.05 -11.08 11.56
CA GLY A 425 -14.70 -10.33 10.49
C GLY A 425 -14.62 -8.83 10.74
N LYS A 426 -13.45 -8.34 11.14
CA LYS A 426 -13.15 -6.93 11.38
C LYS A 426 -12.17 -6.46 10.32
N PHE A 427 -12.40 -5.28 9.79
CA PHE A 427 -11.50 -4.68 8.82
C PHE A 427 -10.32 -4.03 9.53
N ILE A 428 -9.25 -3.85 8.78
CA ILE A 428 -8.06 -3.08 9.12
C ILE A 428 -7.77 -2.13 7.96
N ASP A 429 -7.00 -1.09 8.23
CA ASP A 429 -6.60 -0.13 7.20
C ASP A 429 -5.09 -0.18 6.90
N THR A 430 -4.40 -1.21 7.40
CA THR A 430 -3.01 -1.47 7.06
C THR A 430 -2.90 -1.86 5.58
N GLY A 431 -2.12 -1.09 4.83
CA GLY A 431 -1.95 -1.26 3.40
C GLY A 431 -0.83 -2.20 3.01
N PHE A 432 -0.94 -3.49 3.35
CA PHE A 432 -0.01 -4.47 2.80
C PHE A 432 -0.19 -4.56 1.28
N THR A 433 0.90 -4.84 0.59
CA THR A 433 0.92 -4.94 -0.86
C THR A 433 0.42 -6.31 -1.32
N LEU A 434 -0.11 -6.41 -2.54
CA LEU A 434 -0.53 -7.70 -3.12
C LEU A 434 0.58 -8.78 -3.08
N PRO A 435 1.86 -8.45 -3.32
CA PRO A 435 2.93 -9.46 -3.22
C PRO A 435 3.16 -9.97 -1.79
N PHE A 436 2.89 -9.15 -0.77
CA PHE A 436 2.89 -9.62 0.62
C PHE A 436 1.77 -10.64 0.88
N TYR A 437 0.57 -10.39 0.36
CA TYR A 437 -0.52 -11.36 0.41
C TYR A 437 -0.22 -12.64 -0.39
N LYS A 438 0.49 -12.54 -1.53
CA LYS A 438 0.98 -13.72 -2.25
C LYS A 438 1.90 -14.57 -1.36
N GLN A 439 2.83 -13.95 -0.64
CA GLN A 439 3.67 -14.67 0.34
C GLN A 439 2.84 -15.35 1.44
N MET A 440 1.78 -14.71 1.94
CA MET A 440 0.87 -15.33 2.92
C MET A 440 0.12 -16.56 2.37
N LEU A 441 -0.18 -16.55 1.07
CA LEU A 441 -0.88 -17.63 0.38
C LEU A 441 0.05 -18.71 -0.19
N ASP A 442 1.34 -18.66 0.15
CA ASP A 442 2.38 -19.52 -0.41
C ASP A 442 2.45 -19.48 -1.96
N LYS A 443 2.11 -18.32 -2.52
CA LYS A 443 2.23 -18.03 -3.96
C LYS A 443 3.56 -17.34 -4.24
N LYS A 444 4.22 -17.76 -5.31
CA LYS A 444 5.48 -17.12 -5.76
C LYS A 444 5.18 -15.72 -6.34
N PRO A 445 5.85 -14.67 -5.86
CA PRO A 445 5.82 -13.38 -6.51
C PRO A 445 6.41 -13.46 -7.93
N THR A 446 5.85 -12.69 -8.85
CA THR A 446 6.20 -12.64 -10.28
C THR A 446 7.00 -11.38 -10.61
N LEU A 447 7.58 -11.31 -11.81
CA LEU A 447 8.26 -10.10 -12.28
C LEU A 447 7.31 -8.89 -12.32
N LYS A 448 6.03 -9.08 -12.65
CA LYS A 448 5.04 -8.00 -12.63
C LYS A 448 4.79 -7.47 -11.21
N ASP A 449 4.87 -8.33 -10.20
CA ASP A 449 4.74 -7.90 -8.81
C ASP A 449 5.88 -6.95 -8.41
N LEU A 450 7.06 -7.11 -9.01
CA LEU A 450 8.22 -6.27 -8.75
C LEU A 450 8.03 -4.83 -9.25
N GLU A 451 7.32 -4.66 -10.38
CA GLU A 451 6.93 -3.33 -10.88
C GLU A 451 6.16 -2.54 -9.80
N SER A 452 5.32 -3.21 -9.01
CA SER A 452 4.49 -2.57 -7.99
C SER A 452 5.26 -2.10 -6.75
N ILE A 453 6.44 -2.68 -6.50
CA ILE A 453 7.25 -2.40 -5.31
C ILE A 453 8.44 -1.51 -5.63
N ASP A 454 9.11 -1.81 -6.74
CA ASP A 454 10.38 -1.21 -7.10
C ASP A 454 10.44 -0.99 -8.62
N PRO A 455 9.77 0.07 -9.12
CA PRO A 455 9.69 0.34 -10.56
C PRO A 455 11.06 0.57 -11.19
N GLU A 456 11.98 1.21 -10.46
CA GLU A 456 13.33 1.49 -10.94
C GLU A 456 14.09 0.18 -11.14
N PHE A 457 14.01 -0.73 -10.17
CA PHE A 457 14.63 -2.05 -10.26
C PHE A 457 13.97 -2.92 -11.34
N TYR A 458 12.65 -2.89 -11.47
CA TYR A 458 11.93 -3.58 -12.55
C TYR A 458 12.37 -3.11 -13.94
N ASN A 459 12.42 -1.80 -14.18
CA ASN A 459 12.87 -1.25 -15.47
C ASN A 459 14.33 -1.62 -15.75
N SER A 460 15.19 -1.66 -14.72
CA SER A 460 16.57 -2.12 -14.86
C SER A 460 16.68 -3.59 -15.29
N ILE A 461 15.66 -4.41 -15.06
CA ILE A 461 15.66 -5.81 -15.51
C ILE A 461 15.22 -5.90 -16.97
N ILE A 462 14.17 -5.15 -17.35
CA ILE A 462 13.53 -5.28 -18.67
C ILE A 462 14.27 -4.49 -19.76
N GLU A 463 14.79 -3.30 -19.46
CA GLU A 463 15.36 -2.41 -20.48
C GLU A 463 16.80 -2.77 -20.89
N ASN A 464 17.43 -3.72 -20.21
CA ASN A 464 18.83 -4.08 -20.46
C ASN A 464 18.93 -5.28 -21.42
N ASN A 465 19.26 -5.01 -22.68
CA ASN A 465 19.91 -5.98 -23.55
C ASN A 465 21.36 -6.14 -23.10
N LEU A 466 21.75 -7.35 -22.67
CA LEU A 466 23.06 -7.60 -22.08
C LEU A 466 24.19 -7.29 -23.09
N GLU A 467 23.93 -7.50 -24.37
CA GLU A 467 24.87 -7.27 -25.46
C GLU A 467 25.18 -5.78 -25.73
N GLU A 468 24.23 -4.89 -25.49
CA GLU A 468 24.34 -3.47 -25.87
C GLU A 468 24.91 -2.59 -24.74
N CYS A 469 24.80 -3.05 -23.49
CA CYS A 469 25.15 -2.25 -22.32
C CYS A 469 26.59 -2.42 -21.82
N GLY A 470 27.32 -3.44 -22.28
CA GLY A 470 28.72 -3.69 -21.91
C GLY A 470 28.95 -3.85 -20.40
N VAL A 471 27.94 -4.35 -19.69
CA VAL A 471 28.02 -4.64 -18.24
C VAL A 471 27.99 -6.14 -18.05
N GLU A 472 29.06 -6.69 -17.47
CA GLU A 472 29.11 -8.07 -17.03
C GLU A 472 28.25 -8.23 -15.77
N LEU A 473 27.17 -9.00 -15.88
CA LEU A 473 26.33 -9.38 -14.75
C LEU A 473 26.69 -10.80 -14.30
N PHE A 474 26.63 -11.05 -13.00
CA PHE A 474 26.86 -12.36 -12.39
C PHE A 474 25.66 -12.74 -11.55
N PHE A 475 25.52 -14.02 -11.20
CA PHE A 475 24.47 -14.53 -10.30
C PHE A 475 24.74 -14.20 -8.82
N ALA A 476 25.09 -12.94 -8.54
CA ALA A 476 25.32 -12.42 -7.20
C ALA A 476 24.79 -10.97 -7.07
N GLN A 477 24.34 -10.61 -5.86
CA GLN A 477 23.79 -9.29 -5.56
C GLN A 477 24.25 -8.75 -4.22
N ASP A 478 24.55 -7.45 -4.20
CA ASP A 478 24.93 -6.76 -2.97
C ASP A 478 23.68 -6.19 -2.27
N MET A 479 23.68 -6.27 -0.95
CA MET A 479 22.67 -5.67 -0.09
C MET A 479 23.33 -4.83 0.99
N GLU A 480 22.81 -3.63 1.22
CA GLU A 480 23.25 -2.78 2.33
C GLU A 480 22.18 -2.78 3.43
N ILE A 481 22.55 -3.22 4.63
CA ILE A 481 21.70 -3.14 5.83
C ILE A 481 22.49 -2.40 6.91
N LEU A 482 21.92 -1.30 7.42
CA LEU A 482 22.52 -0.47 8.48
C LEU A 482 23.96 -0.01 8.16
N GLY A 483 24.26 0.29 6.88
CA GLY A 483 25.58 0.74 6.44
C GLY A 483 26.60 -0.39 6.20
N LYS A 484 26.22 -1.65 6.42
CA LYS A 484 27.05 -2.82 6.12
C LYS A 484 26.62 -3.41 4.78
N VAL A 485 27.54 -3.45 3.83
CA VAL A 485 27.34 -4.11 2.53
C VAL A 485 27.70 -5.60 2.68
N SER A 486 26.80 -6.48 2.21
CA SER A 486 27.03 -7.92 2.10
C SER A 486 26.66 -8.41 0.71
N SER A 487 27.51 -9.23 0.10
CA SER A 487 27.22 -9.89 -1.17
C SER A 487 26.51 -11.22 -0.94
N HIS A 488 25.56 -11.55 -1.81
CA HIS A 488 24.75 -12.75 -1.75
C HIS A 488 24.69 -13.42 -3.12
N GLU A 489 25.13 -14.68 -3.17
CA GLU A 489 24.93 -15.56 -4.31
C GLU A 489 23.44 -15.88 -4.51
N LEU A 490 22.96 -15.75 -5.75
CA LEU A 490 21.59 -16.10 -6.14
C LEU A 490 21.41 -17.61 -6.32
N LYS A 491 22.49 -18.31 -6.70
CA LYS A 491 22.61 -19.77 -6.79
C LYS A 491 24.04 -20.19 -6.44
N GLU A 492 24.22 -21.48 -6.15
CA GLU A 492 25.53 -22.02 -5.76
C GLU A 492 26.61 -21.74 -6.82
N GLY A 493 27.69 -21.07 -6.41
CA GLY A 493 28.77 -20.67 -7.33
C GLY A 493 28.44 -19.48 -8.24
N GLY A 494 27.33 -18.79 -7.97
CA GLY A 494 26.80 -17.72 -8.80
C GLY A 494 27.69 -16.48 -8.90
N GLU A 495 28.61 -16.26 -7.95
CA GLU A 495 29.61 -15.18 -8.04
C GLU A 495 30.52 -15.30 -9.27
N ASN A 496 30.73 -16.51 -9.78
CA ASN A 496 31.63 -16.77 -10.91
C ASN A 496 30.88 -17.05 -12.22
N GLU A 497 29.55 -17.15 -12.18
CA GLU A 497 28.74 -17.45 -13.35
C GLU A 497 28.23 -16.16 -14.01
N LEU A 498 28.64 -15.95 -15.26
CA LEU A 498 28.22 -14.79 -16.05
C LEU A 498 26.78 -14.97 -16.53
N VAL A 499 25.99 -13.90 -16.44
CA VAL A 499 24.67 -13.83 -17.04
C VAL A 499 24.82 -13.57 -18.54
N THR A 500 24.23 -14.45 -19.34
CA THR A 500 24.15 -14.44 -20.79
C THR A 500 22.69 -14.38 -21.21
N GLU A 501 22.40 -14.08 -22.48
CA GLU A 501 21.00 -14.09 -22.96
C GLU A 501 20.35 -15.49 -22.84
N GLU A 502 21.15 -16.57 -22.85
CA GLU A 502 20.64 -17.94 -22.67
C GLU A 502 20.20 -18.25 -21.24
N ASN A 503 20.89 -17.72 -20.22
CA ASN A 503 20.58 -17.96 -18.79
C ASN A 503 19.86 -16.76 -18.12
N LYS A 504 19.52 -15.72 -18.88
CA LYS A 504 18.89 -14.48 -18.40
C LYS A 504 17.57 -14.72 -17.69
N GLU A 505 16.72 -15.61 -18.21
CA GLU A 505 15.43 -15.93 -17.58
C GLU A 505 15.60 -16.56 -16.19
N GLU A 506 16.61 -17.43 -16.01
CA GLU A 506 16.95 -17.99 -14.71
C GLU A 506 17.41 -16.88 -13.75
N TYR A 507 18.31 -16.00 -14.23
CA TYR A 507 18.79 -14.86 -13.46
C TYR A 507 17.64 -13.94 -13.01
N ILE A 508 16.72 -13.59 -13.91
CA ILE A 508 15.55 -12.75 -13.63
C ILE A 508 14.66 -13.40 -12.56
N SER A 509 14.39 -14.69 -12.68
CA SER A 509 13.59 -15.46 -11.72
C SER A 509 14.22 -15.45 -10.32
N LEU A 510 15.52 -15.75 -10.23
CA LEU A 510 16.26 -15.77 -8.97
C LEU A 510 16.38 -14.37 -8.36
N LEU A 511 16.65 -13.35 -9.18
CA LEU A 511 16.74 -11.96 -8.76
C LEU A 511 15.41 -11.43 -8.23
N THR A 512 14.31 -11.78 -8.90
CA THR A 512 12.95 -11.46 -8.47
C THR A 512 12.68 -12.07 -7.10
N ASN A 513 12.88 -13.39 -6.95
CA ASN A 513 12.68 -14.07 -5.66
C ASN A 513 13.58 -13.49 -4.55
N TRP A 514 14.84 -13.20 -4.85
CA TRP A 514 15.76 -12.57 -3.93
C TRP A 514 15.25 -11.20 -3.47
N ARG A 515 14.77 -10.35 -4.38
CA ARG A 515 14.26 -9.00 -4.04
C ARG A 515 13.06 -9.03 -3.08
N PHE A 516 12.22 -10.06 -3.17
CA PHE A 516 11.07 -10.26 -2.26
C PHE A 516 11.43 -10.89 -0.92
N THR A 517 12.57 -11.58 -0.83
CA THR A 517 12.95 -12.34 0.38
C THR A 517 14.17 -11.78 1.11
N ARG A 518 14.95 -10.90 0.49
CA ARG A 518 16.19 -10.34 1.04
C ARG A 518 15.96 -9.62 2.36
N GLY A 519 16.71 -9.99 3.39
CA GLY A 519 16.71 -9.35 4.72
C GLY A 519 15.39 -9.40 5.50
N VAL A 520 14.34 -10.08 4.99
CA VAL A 520 13.00 -10.11 5.60
C VAL A 520 12.49 -11.51 5.94
N LYS A 521 13.27 -12.56 5.67
CA LYS A 521 12.83 -13.98 5.83
C LYS A 521 12.37 -14.30 7.24
N GLU A 522 13.13 -13.88 8.26
CA GLU A 522 12.82 -14.19 9.67
C GLU A 522 11.59 -13.43 10.15
N GLN A 523 11.44 -12.18 9.71
CA GLN A 523 10.31 -11.31 9.98
C GLN A 523 9.02 -11.86 9.35
N THR A 524 9.08 -12.21 8.06
CA THR A 524 7.96 -12.85 7.35
C THR A 524 7.58 -14.16 8.02
N ARG A 525 8.55 -15.00 8.39
CA ARG A 525 8.28 -16.24 9.12
C ARG A 525 7.61 -15.98 10.47
N ALA A 526 8.14 -15.06 11.28
CA ALA A 526 7.56 -14.73 12.59
C ALA A 526 6.11 -14.21 12.46
N PHE A 527 5.85 -13.40 11.43
CA PHE A 527 4.50 -12.95 11.09
C PHE A 527 3.59 -14.12 10.71
N LEU A 528 4.02 -15.02 9.82
CA LEU A 528 3.23 -16.17 9.38
C LEU A 528 2.98 -17.17 10.52
N ASP A 529 3.97 -17.39 11.38
CA ASP A 529 3.83 -18.23 12.57
C ASP A 529 2.76 -17.64 13.51
N GLY A 530 2.83 -16.33 13.79
CA GLY A 530 1.82 -15.63 14.59
C GLY A 530 0.42 -15.66 13.97
N PHE A 531 0.32 -15.55 12.65
CA PHE A 531 -0.94 -15.66 11.93
C PHE A 531 -1.53 -17.07 12.04
N ASN A 532 -0.72 -18.09 11.72
CA ASN A 532 -1.12 -19.50 11.66
C ASN A 532 -1.55 -20.06 13.02
N GLU A 533 -1.01 -19.52 14.12
CA GLU A 533 -1.44 -19.84 15.48
C GLU A 533 -2.93 -19.52 15.74
N VAL A 534 -3.45 -18.44 15.14
CA VAL A 534 -4.83 -17.99 15.34
C VAL A 534 -5.73 -18.47 14.20
N VAL A 535 -5.34 -18.25 12.94
CA VAL A 535 -6.06 -18.72 11.75
C VAL A 535 -5.11 -19.59 10.93
N PRO A 536 -5.37 -20.91 10.82
CA PRO A 536 -4.55 -21.77 9.98
C PRO A 536 -4.50 -21.27 8.53
N LEU A 537 -3.30 -21.12 7.97
CA LEU A 537 -3.10 -20.64 6.59
C LEU A 537 -3.82 -21.52 5.55
N GLU A 538 -4.01 -22.81 5.86
CA GLU A 538 -4.73 -23.77 5.01
C GLU A 538 -6.21 -23.37 4.76
N TRP A 539 -6.81 -22.57 5.65
CA TRP A 539 -8.17 -22.05 5.46
C TRP A 539 -8.22 -20.99 4.36
N LEU A 540 -7.07 -20.43 3.97
CA LEU A 540 -6.96 -19.42 2.93
C LEU A 540 -6.68 -19.98 1.53
N ARG A 541 -6.51 -21.31 1.40
CA ARG A 541 -6.06 -21.96 0.15
C ARG A 541 -6.87 -21.63 -1.11
N TYR A 542 -8.12 -21.18 -0.94
CA TYR A 542 -9.03 -20.89 -2.04
C TYR A 542 -9.00 -19.42 -2.47
N PHE A 543 -8.41 -18.55 -1.66
CA PHE A 543 -8.37 -17.13 -1.92
C PHE A 543 -7.16 -16.76 -2.79
N ASP A 544 -7.36 -15.80 -3.68
CA ASP A 544 -6.26 -15.06 -4.29
C ASP A 544 -5.83 -13.87 -3.42
N GLU A 545 -4.71 -13.25 -3.77
CA GLU A 545 -4.12 -12.13 -3.04
C GLU A 545 -5.00 -10.87 -3.01
N LYS A 546 -5.82 -10.66 -4.05
CA LYS A 546 -6.77 -9.54 -4.14
C LYS A 546 -7.99 -9.81 -3.27
N GLU A 547 -8.47 -11.05 -3.20
CA GLU A 547 -9.55 -11.48 -2.31
C GLU A 547 -9.13 -11.42 -0.84
N LEU A 548 -7.90 -11.80 -0.53
CA LEU A 548 -7.36 -11.72 0.81
C LEU A 548 -7.22 -10.26 1.28
N GLU A 549 -6.74 -9.37 0.40
CA GLU A 549 -6.78 -7.93 0.64
C GLU A 549 -8.21 -7.47 0.95
N LEU A 550 -9.18 -7.90 0.13
CA LEU A 550 -10.57 -7.51 0.29
C LEU A 550 -11.17 -8.00 1.62
N MET A 551 -10.82 -9.22 2.06
CA MET A 551 -11.24 -9.76 3.36
C MET A 551 -10.74 -8.91 4.54
N LEU A 552 -9.53 -8.36 4.43
CA LEU A 552 -8.90 -7.57 5.48
C LEU A 552 -9.30 -6.09 5.44
N CYS A 553 -9.40 -5.49 4.26
CA CYS A 553 -9.64 -4.06 4.11
C CYS A 553 -11.14 -3.71 4.02
N GLY A 554 -11.97 -4.66 3.54
CA GLY A 554 -13.39 -4.44 3.24
C GLY A 554 -13.62 -3.79 1.87
N MET A 555 -14.82 -4.01 1.33
CA MET A 555 -15.34 -3.29 0.17
C MET A 555 -15.87 -1.91 0.57
N GLN A 556 -15.81 -0.99 -0.38
CA GLN A 556 -16.43 0.32 -0.33
C GLN A 556 -17.27 0.51 -1.59
N GLU A 557 -18.35 1.29 -1.51
CA GLU A 557 -19.09 1.66 -2.71
C GLU A 557 -18.22 2.59 -3.56
N ILE A 558 -18.09 2.26 -4.85
CA ILE A 558 -17.34 3.09 -5.78
C ILE A 558 -18.26 4.13 -6.41
N ASP A 559 -17.98 5.40 -6.13
CA ASP A 559 -18.62 6.53 -6.79
C ASP A 559 -18.11 6.64 -8.24
N LEU A 560 -18.95 6.22 -9.18
CA LEU A 560 -18.66 6.28 -10.61
C LEU A 560 -18.51 7.71 -11.13
N ALA A 561 -19.24 8.68 -10.57
CA ALA A 561 -19.17 10.06 -11.01
C ALA A 561 -17.82 10.67 -10.59
N ASP A 562 -17.36 10.39 -9.37
CA ASP A 562 -16.04 10.81 -8.91
C ASP A 562 -14.90 10.14 -9.71
N TRP A 563 -15.01 8.83 -9.98
CA TRP A 563 -14.04 8.09 -10.78
C TRP A 563 -13.92 8.66 -12.19
N GLN A 564 -15.05 8.84 -12.88
CA GLN A 564 -15.06 9.35 -14.24
C GLN A 564 -14.57 10.80 -14.32
N LYS A 565 -14.93 11.64 -13.34
CA LYS A 565 -14.51 13.06 -13.25
C LYS A 565 -12.99 13.19 -13.08
N ASN A 566 -12.36 12.29 -12.34
CA ASN A 566 -10.94 12.36 -12.03
C ASN A 566 -10.06 11.47 -12.92
N THR A 567 -10.61 10.85 -13.95
CA THR A 567 -9.84 10.06 -14.91
C THR A 567 -9.18 10.95 -15.97
N ILE A 568 -7.89 10.74 -16.21
CA ILE A 568 -7.13 11.37 -17.28
C ILE A 568 -6.90 10.40 -18.45
N TYR A 569 -6.78 10.93 -19.66
CA TYR A 569 -6.62 10.13 -20.88
C TYR A 569 -5.31 10.49 -21.59
N ARG A 570 -4.61 9.47 -22.08
CA ARG A 570 -3.42 9.60 -22.94
C ARG A 570 -3.71 8.91 -24.26
N HIS A 571 -3.43 9.59 -25.38
CA HIS A 571 -3.73 9.10 -26.74
C HIS A 571 -5.20 8.70 -26.99
N TYR A 572 -6.07 9.01 -26.03
CA TYR A 572 -7.52 8.97 -26.04
C TYR A 572 -8.04 10.31 -25.56
N THR A 573 -9.32 10.54 -25.81
CA THR A 573 -10.09 11.64 -25.23
C THR A 573 -11.37 11.08 -24.63
N LYS A 574 -12.05 11.86 -23.78
CA LYS A 574 -13.36 11.51 -23.23
C LYS A 574 -14.43 11.15 -24.29
N ASN A 575 -14.23 11.60 -25.54
CA ASN A 575 -15.13 11.38 -26.68
C ASN A 575 -14.73 10.16 -27.53
N SER A 576 -13.65 9.46 -27.18
CA SER A 576 -13.19 8.30 -27.94
C SER A 576 -14.15 7.12 -27.76
N LYS A 577 -14.40 6.35 -28.82
CA LYS A 577 -15.35 5.22 -28.80
C LYS A 577 -15.06 4.24 -27.66
N GLN A 578 -13.79 3.84 -27.52
CA GLN A 578 -13.34 2.90 -26.49
C GLN A 578 -13.52 3.45 -25.07
N ILE A 579 -13.43 4.77 -24.87
CA ILE A 579 -13.66 5.40 -23.56
C ILE A 579 -15.15 5.41 -23.20
N HIS A 580 -16.03 5.70 -24.17
CA HIS A 580 -17.48 5.55 -23.96
C HIS A 580 -17.85 4.10 -23.63
N TRP A 581 -17.30 3.13 -24.37
CA TRP A 581 -17.50 1.71 -24.11
C TRP A 581 -16.97 1.29 -22.75
N PHE A 582 -15.77 1.75 -22.36
CA PHE A 582 -15.21 1.47 -21.04
C PHE A 582 -16.16 1.91 -19.92
N TRP A 583 -16.62 3.17 -19.93
CA TRP A 583 -17.53 3.65 -18.89
C TRP A 583 -18.91 3.01 -18.94
N GLN A 584 -19.38 2.60 -20.13
CA GLN A 584 -20.60 1.81 -20.26
C GLN A 584 -20.44 0.45 -19.55
N VAL A 585 -19.35 -0.28 -19.82
CA VAL A 585 -19.05 -1.57 -19.17
C VAL A 585 -18.91 -1.40 -17.65
N VAL A 586 -18.18 -0.37 -17.19
CA VAL A 586 -18.00 -0.10 -15.75
C VAL A 586 -19.32 0.23 -15.05
N LYS A 587 -20.25 0.89 -15.75
CA LYS A 587 -21.60 1.16 -15.22
C LYS A 587 -22.44 -0.10 -15.08
N GLU A 588 -22.29 -1.04 -16.02
CA GLU A 588 -22.97 -2.35 -16.00
C GLU A 588 -22.38 -3.32 -14.97
N MET A 589 -21.10 -3.16 -14.61
CA MET A 589 -20.46 -3.94 -13.54
C MET A 589 -21.13 -3.71 -12.18
N ASP A 590 -21.22 -4.79 -11.39
CA ASP A 590 -21.51 -4.72 -9.96
C ASP A 590 -20.32 -4.10 -9.19
N ASN A 591 -20.53 -3.77 -7.90
CA ASN A 591 -19.50 -3.12 -7.10
C ASN A 591 -18.26 -4.01 -6.88
N GLU A 592 -18.44 -5.33 -6.82
CA GLU A 592 -17.33 -6.29 -6.66
C GLU A 592 -16.38 -6.24 -7.86
N LYS A 593 -16.92 -6.29 -9.09
CA LYS A 593 -16.14 -6.17 -10.34
C LYS A 593 -15.49 -4.80 -10.48
N ARG A 594 -16.16 -3.72 -10.04
CA ARG A 594 -15.56 -2.38 -10.02
C ARG A 594 -14.34 -2.32 -9.09
N ILE A 595 -14.41 -2.97 -7.93
CA ILE A 595 -13.26 -3.06 -7.01
C ILE A 595 -12.14 -3.92 -7.60
N ARG A 596 -12.47 -5.04 -8.28
CA ARG A 596 -11.46 -5.84 -8.98
C ARG A 596 -10.74 -5.05 -10.06
N LEU A 597 -11.48 -4.23 -10.82
CA LEU A 597 -10.90 -3.31 -11.79
C LEU A 597 -10.00 -2.25 -11.12
N LEU A 598 -10.44 -1.71 -9.97
CA LEU A 598 -9.62 -0.78 -9.19
C LEU A 598 -8.30 -1.45 -8.77
N GLN A 599 -8.37 -2.62 -8.13
CA GLN A 599 -7.19 -3.41 -7.75
C GLN A 599 -6.29 -3.74 -8.94
N PHE A 600 -6.87 -4.06 -10.09
CA PHE A 600 -6.11 -4.34 -11.30
C PHE A 600 -5.26 -3.14 -11.73
N VAL A 601 -5.79 -1.92 -11.64
CA VAL A 601 -5.12 -0.69 -12.13
C VAL A 601 -4.27 0.00 -11.07
N THR A 602 -4.64 -0.05 -9.79
CA THR A 602 -3.96 0.68 -8.71
C THR A 602 -3.17 -0.23 -7.77
N GLY A 603 -3.39 -1.54 -7.82
CA GLY A 603 -2.76 -2.53 -6.93
C GLY A 603 -3.35 -2.57 -5.51
N THR A 604 -4.49 -1.93 -5.27
CA THR A 604 -5.16 -1.88 -3.95
C THR A 604 -6.66 -1.70 -4.10
N CYS A 605 -7.46 -2.28 -3.19
CA CYS A 605 -8.91 -2.06 -3.15
C CYS A 605 -9.33 -0.77 -2.43
N ARG A 606 -8.38 -0.10 -1.75
CA ARG A 606 -8.61 1.10 -0.94
C ARG A 606 -8.55 2.38 -1.77
N LEU A 607 -9.47 3.31 -1.51
CA LEU A 607 -9.37 4.68 -2.00
C LEU A 607 -8.97 5.65 -0.88
N PRO A 608 -8.25 6.75 -1.21
CA PRO A 608 -8.02 7.86 -0.30
C PRO A 608 -9.31 8.50 0.19
N VAL A 609 -9.21 9.26 1.29
CA VAL A 609 -10.37 9.93 1.91
C VAL A 609 -11.02 10.94 0.96
N GLY A 610 -10.25 11.68 0.15
CA GLY A 610 -10.76 12.57 -0.90
C GLY A 610 -11.09 11.89 -2.23
N GLY A 611 -11.24 10.56 -2.25
CA GLY A 611 -11.68 9.80 -3.44
C GLY A 611 -10.63 9.73 -4.54
N PHE A 612 -11.08 9.65 -5.80
CA PHE A 612 -10.22 9.48 -6.97
C PHE A 612 -9.34 10.71 -7.28
N SER A 613 -9.69 11.87 -6.71
CA SER A 613 -8.93 13.10 -6.90
C SER A 613 -7.57 13.10 -6.20
N GLU A 614 -7.45 12.33 -5.11
CA GLU A 614 -6.28 12.24 -4.23
C GLU A 614 -5.50 10.92 -4.41
N LEU A 615 -5.74 10.18 -5.50
CA LEU A 615 -4.99 8.95 -5.77
C LEU A 615 -3.48 9.20 -5.75
N ILE A 616 -2.76 8.25 -5.15
CA ILE A 616 -1.30 8.28 -5.00
C ILE A 616 -0.70 7.16 -5.84
N GLY A 617 0.41 7.44 -6.49
CA GLY A 617 1.29 6.47 -7.14
C GLY A 617 2.70 6.55 -6.55
N SER A 618 3.63 5.81 -7.13
CA SER A 618 5.04 5.73 -6.70
C SER A 618 5.74 7.10 -6.56
N ASN A 619 5.38 8.05 -7.41
CA ASN A 619 5.98 9.39 -7.48
C ASN A 619 5.16 10.49 -6.77
N GLY A 620 4.14 10.12 -5.99
CA GLY A 620 3.23 11.06 -5.31
C GLY A 620 1.84 11.13 -5.95
N PRO A 621 1.15 12.29 -5.91
CA PRO A 621 -0.21 12.43 -6.44
C PRO A 621 -0.29 12.02 -7.92
N GLN A 622 -1.10 11.00 -8.21
CA GLN A 622 -1.20 10.35 -9.51
C GLN A 622 -2.62 9.85 -9.74
N LYS A 623 -3.37 10.56 -10.59
CA LYS A 623 -4.75 10.20 -10.95
C LYS A 623 -4.83 8.91 -11.78
N PHE A 624 -6.01 8.31 -11.77
CA PHE A 624 -6.36 7.20 -12.64
C PHE A 624 -6.22 7.59 -14.11
N CYS A 625 -5.51 6.80 -14.91
CA CYS A 625 -5.17 7.11 -16.29
C CYS A 625 -5.56 5.96 -17.24
N ILE A 626 -6.16 6.29 -18.39
CA ILE A 626 -6.35 5.33 -19.49
C ILE A 626 -5.50 5.77 -20.68
N ASP A 627 -4.62 4.90 -21.15
CA ASP A 627 -3.73 5.14 -22.29
C ASP A 627 -4.06 4.21 -23.47
N LYS A 628 -3.93 4.72 -24.70
CA LYS A 628 -4.10 3.90 -25.91
C LYS A 628 -2.78 3.21 -26.25
N VAL A 629 -2.67 1.93 -25.90
CA VAL A 629 -1.46 1.13 -26.13
C VAL A 629 -1.84 -0.24 -26.71
N GLY A 630 -1.04 -0.71 -27.66
CA GLY A 630 -1.14 -2.07 -28.19
C GLY A 630 -2.06 -2.26 -29.40
N LYS A 631 -2.30 -3.54 -29.72
CA LYS A 631 -3.13 -3.98 -30.85
C LYS A 631 -4.46 -4.54 -30.33
N GLU A 632 -5.47 -4.58 -31.18
CA GLU A 632 -6.82 -5.08 -30.85
C GLU A 632 -6.85 -6.53 -30.33
N THR A 633 -5.82 -7.33 -30.64
CA THR A 633 -5.69 -8.71 -30.17
C THR A 633 -5.18 -8.80 -28.73
N TRP A 634 -4.48 -7.76 -28.26
CA TRP A 634 -3.86 -7.72 -26.95
C TRP A 634 -4.92 -7.58 -25.86
N LEU A 635 -4.58 -8.04 -24.67
CA LEU A 635 -5.38 -7.81 -23.47
C LEU A 635 -5.02 -6.45 -22.85
N PRO A 636 -5.94 -5.82 -22.10
CA PRO A 636 -5.62 -4.64 -21.33
C PRO A 636 -4.53 -4.95 -20.30
N ARG A 637 -3.65 -4.00 -20.03
CA ARG A 637 -2.57 -4.14 -19.04
C ARG A 637 -2.62 -3.00 -18.06
N SER A 638 -2.01 -3.20 -16.90
CA SER A 638 -1.98 -2.19 -15.85
C SER A 638 -0.56 -1.92 -15.39
N HIS A 639 -0.33 -0.66 -15.04
CA HIS A 639 0.87 -0.19 -14.38
C HIS A 639 0.46 0.46 -13.05
N THR A 640 0.47 -0.34 -11.97
CA THR A 640 -0.10 0.05 -10.67
C THR A 640 0.60 1.25 -10.05
N CYS A 641 1.92 1.36 -10.26
CA CYS A 641 2.73 2.50 -9.81
C CYS A 641 2.33 3.85 -10.39
N PHE A 642 1.59 3.84 -11.50
CA PHE A 642 1.11 5.04 -12.19
C PHE A 642 -0.42 5.13 -12.24
N ASN A 643 -1.15 4.22 -11.58
CA ASN A 643 -2.60 4.10 -11.66
C ASN A 643 -3.11 4.11 -13.11
N ARG A 644 -2.40 3.41 -14.02
CA ARG A 644 -2.60 3.48 -15.47
C ARG A 644 -3.08 2.16 -16.05
N LEU A 645 -4.13 2.25 -16.86
CA LEU A 645 -4.69 1.18 -17.68
C LEU A 645 -4.29 1.40 -19.14
N ASP A 646 -3.50 0.48 -19.69
CA ASP A 646 -3.26 0.36 -21.12
C ASP A 646 -4.47 -0.32 -21.75
N LEU A 647 -5.26 0.45 -22.50
CA LEU A 647 -6.49 -0.01 -23.14
C LEU A 647 -6.30 -0.06 -24.68
N PRO A 648 -6.20 -1.26 -25.27
CA PRO A 648 -6.10 -1.39 -26.72
C PRO A 648 -7.29 -0.78 -27.47
N PRO A 649 -7.08 -0.32 -28.72
CA PRO A 649 -8.13 0.30 -29.52
C PRO A 649 -9.07 -0.74 -30.15
N TYR A 650 -9.81 -1.48 -29.32
CA TYR A 650 -10.79 -2.49 -29.73
C TYR A 650 -11.81 -1.97 -30.75
N ARG A 651 -12.40 -2.88 -31.53
CA ARG A 651 -13.33 -2.56 -32.62
C ARG A 651 -14.80 -2.52 -32.20
N SER A 652 -15.16 -3.19 -31.10
CA SER A 652 -16.54 -3.25 -30.60
C SER A 652 -16.61 -3.18 -29.07
N LEU A 653 -17.81 -2.86 -28.57
CA LEU A 653 -18.12 -2.87 -27.14
C LEU A 653 -17.97 -4.28 -26.55
N GLU A 654 -18.43 -5.29 -27.28
CA GLU A 654 -18.39 -6.70 -26.87
C GLU A 654 -16.95 -7.19 -26.72
N GLN A 655 -16.08 -6.84 -27.68
CA GLN A 655 -14.66 -7.18 -27.61
C GLN A 655 -13.99 -6.52 -26.40
N LEU A 656 -14.28 -5.23 -26.16
CA LEU A 656 -13.75 -4.52 -24.99
C LEU A 656 -14.25 -5.16 -23.69
N ARG A 657 -15.55 -5.47 -23.61
CA ARG A 657 -16.16 -6.10 -22.43
C ARG A 657 -15.50 -7.44 -22.13
N GLU A 658 -15.40 -8.33 -23.11
CA GLU A 658 -14.80 -9.66 -22.95
C GLU A 658 -13.34 -9.56 -22.49
N LYS A 659 -12.52 -8.77 -23.20
CA LYS A 659 -11.09 -8.62 -22.90
C LYS A 659 -10.84 -7.94 -21.55
N LEU A 660 -11.67 -6.97 -21.17
CA LEU A 660 -11.57 -6.29 -19.87
C LEU A 660 -11.98 -7.22 -18.72
N MET A 661 -13.10 -7.93 -18.86
CA MET A 661 -13.58 -8.89 -17.87
C MET A 661 -12.55 -10.00 -17.65
N PHE A 662 -12.01 -10.55 -18.74
CA PHE A 662 -10.96 -11.55 -18.67
C PHE A 662 -9.72 -11.04 -17.92
N ALA A 663 -9.24 -9.84 -18.22
CA ALA A 663 -8.05 -9.28 -17.59
C ALA A 663 -8.22 -8.94 -16.09
N ILE A 664 -9.43 -8.63 -15.62
CA ILE A 664 -9.67 -8.35 -14.19
C ILE A 664 -9.92 -9.63 -13.36
N GLU A 665 -10.46 -10.68 -13.99
CA GLU A 665 -10.75 -11.98 -13.35
C GLU A 665 -9.52 -12.90 -13.32
N GLU A 666 -8.71 -12.92 -14.39
CA GLU A 666 -7.46 -13.67 -14.41
C GLU A 666 -6.38 -12.98 -13.57
N THR A 667 -5.99 -13.64 -12.48
CA THR A 667 -5.09 -13.11 -11.43
C THR A 667 -3.64 -13.56 -11.59
N GLU A 668 -3.38 -14.55 -12.43
CA GLU A 668 -2.03 -15.05 -12.70
C GLU A 668 -1.49 -14.44 -13.99
N GLY A 669 -0.27 -13.91 -13.91
CA GLY A 669 0.33 -13.08 -14.94
C GLY A 669 0.33 -13.74 -16.32
N PHE A 670 0.04 -12.93 -17.34
CA PHE A 670 0.32 -13.29 -18.72
C PHE A 670 1.80 -13.59 -18.87
N GLY A 671 2.14 -14.88 -18.98
CA GLY A 671 3.27 -15.26 -19.81
C GLY A 671 2.98 -14.71 -21.20
N GLN A 672 3.79 -13.77 -21.66
CA GLN A 672 3.77 -13.36 -23.05
C GLN A 672 4.07 -14.61 -23.88
N GLU A 673 3.17 -14.95 -24.80
CA GLU A 673 3.60 -15.53 -26.08
C GLU A 673 4.44 -14.50 -26.83
#